data_AF-A0ABD3IYM5-F1
#
_entry.id   AF-A0ABD3IYM5-F1
#
_cell.length_a   1.000
_cell.length_b   1.000
_cell.length_c   1.000
_cell.angle_alpha   90.00
_cell.angle_beta   90.00
_cell.angle_gamma   90.00
#
_symmetry.space_group_name_H-M   'P 1'
#
loop_
_entity.id
_entity.type
_entity.pdbx_description
1 polymer ?
#
loop_
_entity_poly.entity_id
_entity_poly.type
_entity_poly.pdbx_seq_one_letter_code
_entity_poly.pdbx_strand_id
1 'polypeptide(L)'
;MASLLAQLGLPLENGFQAWEDQSFFKLRKRDAHVTLHCHDSVEGALKYWFERGKVDFTLADSAAWDDDAVDSALDCAASWVKGLPFAKSLSGHWKFLMAPSPKDVPGGFFDAGFEDSAWGSLPVPSNWQMHGYDRPIYTNTLYPFPLDPPNIPLENPTGCYRTYFSIPNEWKGRRILLHFEAVDSAFCAWINGVFVGYSQDSRLPAEFEITDYCKPSAEEKNVLAVQVFRWSDGSYLEDQDHWWLSGIHRDVLLLAKPQVFIADYFFKSNLDDKFMCADLQVEVKIDDSRQKPSDSILSDLIIEAKLFDTSIWYNKDGHVDLLSSNVSDLKFNNSSSIHGFHDFILDGKLERPRLWSAEHPNLYTLVVILKDSGGHVIDCESCQVGIRQISTAHKQLLVNGHPVIIRGVNRHEHHPRLGKTNMESCMVKDLVLMKQNNMNAVRNSHYPQHTRWYQLCDLFGMYMIDEANIETHGFVDCKDRKHPTLEPSWAGAMLDRVIGMVERDKNHACIISWSLGNESGYGPNHSASAGWVRGKDPSRVLHYEGGGARTSSTDIVCPMYMRVWDIVKIAKDPNETRPLILCEYSHSMGNSNGNILEYWEAIDSTFGLQGGFIWDWVDQGLLKEKADGCKHWAYGGDFGDIPNDLNFCLNGLTWPDRTPHPAMHEVKYVHQPIKVLLNGITLKIMNTHFYETTEGLEFSWLIHGDGCNLGSGTLSLPIVGPQSSFDIELEKGPWYSVWASCYATEIFLTISAKLLHSMRWTEAGHIVSSTQVQLPAKEVLAHHVKSYPIF
;
A
#
# COMPACT_ATOMS: atom_id res chain seq x y z
N MET A 1 33.16 11.54 -23.30
CA MET A 1 32.37 10.29 -23.40
C MET A 1 30.93 10.51 -23.89
N ALA A 2 30.33 11.71 -23.76
CA ALA A 2 28.98 12.01 -24.26
C ALA A 2 28.77 11.82 -25.78
N SER A 3 29.82 11.92 -26.61
CA SER A 3 29.70 11.73 -28.07
C SER A 3 29.83 10.27 -28.53
N LEU A 4 30.30 9.34 -27.68
CA LEU A 4 30.40 7.92 -28.04
C LEU A 4 29.12 7.15 -27.67
N LEU A 5 28.42 7.59 -26.60
CA LEU A 5 27.09 7.09 -26.24
C LEU A 5 25.97 7.65 -27.12
N ALA A 6 26.19 8.81 -27.78
CA ALA A 6 25.31 9.28 -28.84
C ALA A 6 25.46 8.47 -30.16
N GLN A 7 26.51 7.64 -30.28
CA GLN A 7 26.76 6.78 -31.45
C GLN A 7 26.30 5.32 -31.26
N LEU A 8 25.92 4.92 -30.04
CA LEU A 8 25.04 3.77 -29.85
C LEU A 8 23.64 4.25 -30.24
N GLY A 9 23.31 4.17 -31.53
CA GLY A 9 22.06 4.66 -32.08
C GLY A 9 20.85 4.21 -31.26
N LEU A 10 19.87 5.10 -31.17
CA LEU A 10 18.63 4.91 -30.40
C LEU A 10 18.02 3.53 -30.72
N PRO A 11 17.43 2.82 -29.73
CA PRO A 11 16.78 1.52 -29.96
C PRO A 11 15.91 1.50 -31.23
N LEU A 12 15.12 2.57 -31.40
CA LEU A 12 14.20 2.76 -32.52
C LEU A 12 14.88 3.07 -33.86
N GLU A 13 16.08 3.66 -33.90
CA GLU A 13 16.74 4.07 -35.15
C GLU A 13 17.53 2.93 -35.81
N ASN A 14 17.96 1.92 -35.04
CA ASN A 14 18.73 0.76 -35.54
C ASN A 14 17.87 -0.51 -35.71
N GLY A 15 16.55 -0.42 -35.49
CA GLY A 15 15.63 -1.56 -35.55
C GLY A 15 15.69 -2.50 -34.34
N PHE A 16 16.33 -2.09 -33.24
CA PHE A 16 16.36 -2.84 -31.97
C PHE A 16 15.08 -2.58 -31.16
N GLN A 17 14.37 -3.65 -30.82
CA GLN A 17 13.10 -3.57 -30.10
C GLN A 17 13.36 -3.72 -28.60
N ALA A 18 13.55 -2.60 -27.90
CA ALA A 18 13.82 -2.57 -26.46
C ALA A 18 12.72 -3.24 -25.61
N TRP A 19 11.50 -3.35 -26.13
CA TRP A 19 10.34 -3.98 -25.47
C TRP A 19 10.20 -5.48 -25.79
N GLU A 20 11.20 -6.10 -26.42
CA GLU A 20 11.31 -7.54 -26.67
C GLU A 20 12.69 -8.08 -26.20
N ASP A 21 13.26 -7.49 -25.14
CA ASP A 21 14.54 -7.88 -24.56
C ASP A 21 14.49 -7.78 -23.04
N GLN A 22 14.29 -8.92 -22.39
CA GLN A 22 14.19 -9.03 -20.93
C GLN A 22 15.45 -8.61 -20.16
N SER A 23 16.58 -8.45 -20.86
CA SER A 23 17.82 -7.93 -20.28
C SER A 23 17.92 -6.40 -20.37
N PHE A 24 17.04 -5.75 -21.14
CA PHE A 24 17.01 -4.32 -21.40
C PHE A 24 15.68 -3.69 -20.95
N PHE A 25 15.52 -3.48 -19.65
CA PHE A 25 14.27 -2.99 -19.05
C PHE A 25 14.28 -1.48 -18.70
N LYS A 26 15.45 -0.83 -18.77
CA LYS A 26 15.58 0.62 -18.49
C LYS A 26 16.78 1.25 -19.18
N LEU A 27 16.65 2.52 -19.59
CA LEU A 27 17.73 3.33 -20.15
C LEU A 27 17.64 4.77 -19.65
N ARG A 28 18.73 5.29 -19.05
CA ARG A 28 18.82 6.63 -18.45
C ARG A 28 17.81 6.91 -17.31
N LYS A 29 17.06 5.90 -16.87
CA LYS A 29 16.27 5.93 -15.64
C LYS A 29 17.21 6.06 -14.45
N ARG A 30 16.93 7.01 -13.55
CA ARG A 30 17.68 7.19 -12.29
C ARG A 30 17.48 5.98 -11.38
N ASP A 31 18.40 5.78 -10.44
CA ASP A 31 18.25 4.77 -9.40
C ASP A 31 16.96 5.04 -8.60
N ALA A 32 16.30 3.97 -8.14
CA ALA A 32 15.15 4.11 -7.26
C ALA A 32 15.57 4.75 -5.92
N HIS A 33 14.68 5.58 -5.38
CA HIS A 33 14.87 6.30 -4.14
C HIS A 33 13.51 6.57 -3.50
N VAL A 34 13.52 6.98 -2.23
CA VAL A 34 12.31 7.42 -1.52
C VAL A 34 11.65 8.62 -2.21
N THR A 35 10.35 8.83 -2.02
CA THR A 35 9.66 10.01 -2.58
C THR A 35 10.33 11.31 -2.11
N LEU A 36 10.76 12.12 -3.09
CA LEU A 36 11.34 13.44 -2.86
C LEU A 36 10.25 14.51 -2.94
N HIS A 37 10.19 15.37 -1.93
CA HIS A 37 9.20 16.43 -1.79
C HIS A 37 9.77 17.82 -2.09
N CYS A 38 11.10 17.97 -2.16
CA CYS A 38 11.76 19.20 -2.61
C CYS A 38 11.29 20.46 -1.84
N HIS A 39 11.44 20.44 -0.51
CA HIS A 39 11.06 21.59 0.33
C HIS A 39 12.06 22.75 0.20
N ASP A 40 11.62 23.95 0.56
CA ASP A 40 12.48 25.13 0.67
C ASP A 40 13.14 25.29 2.04
N SER A 41 12.54 24.72 3.08
CA SER A 41 12.86 24.97 4.48
C SER A 41 12.34 23.86 5.39
N VAL A 42 12.77 23.87 6.65
CA VAL A 42 12.24 22.94 7.67
C VAL A 42 10.79 23.29 7.98
N GLU A 43 10.47 24.57 8.10
CA GLU A 43 9.12 25.08 8.34
C GLU A 43 8.17 24.69 7.21
N GLY A 44 8.62 24.79 5.95
CA GLY A 44 7.89 24.35 4.76
C GLY A 44 7.61 22.85 4.78
N ALA A 45 8.60 22.03 5.15
CA ALA A 45 8.43 20.59 5.32
C ALA A 45 7.39 20.24 6.40
N LEU A 46 7.48 20.87 7.57
CA LEU A 46 6.52 20.62 8.66
C LEU A 46 5.11 21.09 8.29
N LYS A 47 4.98 22.24 7.64
CA LYS A 47 3.68 22.75 7.17
C LYS A 47 3.06 21.80 6.13
N TYR A 48 3.86 21.27 5.21
CA TYR A 48 3.41 20.28 4.24
C TYR A 48 2.80 19.06 4.93
N TRP A 49 3.53 18.43 5.86
CA TRP A 49 3.05 17.25 6.58
C TRP A 49 1.89 17.54 7.52
N PHE A 50 1.85 18.72 8.15
CA PHE A 50 0.72 19.14 8.97
C PHE A 50 -0.57 19.20 8.15
N GLU A 51 -0.54 19.83 6.97
CA GLU A 51 -1.71 19.88 6.07
C GLU A 51 -2.02 18.51 5.48
N ARG A 52 -1.00 17.74 5.06
CA ARG A 52 -1.20 16.37 4.52
C ARG A 52 -1.71 15.36 5.54
N GLY A 53 -1.51 15.61 6.83
CA GLY A 53 -2.05 14.80 7.93
C GLY A 53 -3.51 15.11 8.30
N LYS A 54 -4.12 16.17 7.74
CA LYS A 54 -5.54 16.52 7.96
C LYS A 54 -6.47 15.70 7.05
N VAL A 55 -6.45 14.39 7.27
CA VAL A 55 -7.28 13.43 6.55
C VAL A 55 -8.00 12.55 7.56
N ASP A 56 -9.32 12.51 7.49
CA ASP A 56 -10.16 11.67 8.33
C ASP A 56 -11.33 11.11 7.52
N PHE A 57 -12.25 10.44 8.21
CA PHE A 57 -13.40 9.78 7.59
C PHE A 57 -14.29 10.72 6.78
N THR A 58 -14.27 12.04 7.01
CA THR A 58 -15.08 12.99 6.24
C THR A 58 -14.62 13.09 4.78
N LEU A 59 -13.33 12.85 4.49
CA LEU A 59 -12.84 12.83 3.11
C LEU A 59 -13.41 11.65 2.32
N ALA A 60 -13.75 10.55 3.00
CA ALA A 60 -14.34 9.37 2.37
C ALA A 60 -15.69 9.65 1.70
N ASP A 61 -16.43 10.66 2.18
CA ASP A 61 -17.74 11.05 1.63
C ASP A 61 -17.62 11.80 0.30
N SER A 62 -16.41 12.26 -0.05
CA SER A 62 -16.11 12.89 -1.34
C SER A 62 -15.65 11.89 -2.42
N ALA A 63 -15.64 10.59 -2.12
CA ALA A 63 -15.29 9.57 -3.11
C ALA A 63 -16.36 9.49 -4.20
N ALA A 64 -15.95 9.71 -5.46
CA ALA A 64 -16.79 9.56 -6.64
C ALA A 64 -16.48 8.22 -7.32
N TRP A 65 -17.50 7.54 -7.85
CA TRP A 65 -17.36 6.21 -8.46
C TRP A 65 -17.90 6.14 -9.91
N ASP A 66 -18.45 7.24 -10.41
CA ASP A 66 -19.06 7.38 -11.73
C ASP A 66 -18.23 8.34 -12.62
N ASP A 67 -18.85 9.01 -13.59
CA ASP A 67 -18.14 9.87 -14.54
C ASP A 67 -17.50 11.10 -13.89
N ASP A 68 -18.03 11.59 -12.77
CA ASP A 68 -17.46 12.75 -12.04
C ASP A 68 -16.07 12.40 -11.46
N ALA A 69 -15.73 11.11 -11.40
CA ALA A 69 -14.43 10.63 -10.96
C ALA A 69 -13.29 11.06 -11.90
N VAL A 70 -13.54 11.30 -13.19
CA VAL A 70 -12.47 11.68 -14.15
C VAL A 70 -11.89 13.04 -13.79
N ASP A 71 -12.74 14.05 -13.63
CA ASP A 71 -12.32 15.40 -13.25
C ASP A 71 -11.77 15.41 -11.81
N SER A 72 -12.41 14.66 -10.90
CA SER A 72 -11.94 14.52 -9.52
C SER A 72 -10.54 13.91 -9.43
N ALA A 73 -10.21 12.96 -10.31
CA ALA A 73 -8.89 12.35 -10.38
C ALA A 73 -7.83 13.33 -10.90
N LEU A 74 -8.17 14.17 -11.88
CA LEU A 74 -7.27 15.21 -12.38
C LEU A 74 -7.00 16.29 -11.32
N ASP A 75 -8.02 16.69 -10.56
CA ASP A 75 -7.88 17.63 -9.45
C ASP A 75 -7.03 17.04 -8.33
N CYS A 76 -7.24 15.75 -8.02
CA CYS A 76 -6.44 15.00 -7.04
C CYS A 76 -4.97 14.93 -7.47
N ALA A 77 -4.73 14.57 -8.74
CA ALA A 77 -3.42 14.52 -9.40
C ALA A 77 -2.65 15.85 -9.34
N ALA A 78 -3.35 16.97 -9.56
CA ALA A 78 -2.76 18.30 -9.43
C ALA A 78 -2.44 18.65 -7.96
N SER A 79 -3.20 18.10 -7.01
CA SER A 79 -3.06 18.40 -5.58
C SER A 79 -1.85 17.71 -4.91
N TRP A 80 -1.27 16.67 -5.50
CA TRP A 80 -0.15 15.92 -4.89
C TRP A 80 1.05 16.80 -4.54
N VAL A 81 1.33 17.79 -5.40
CA VAL A 81 2.45 18.74 -5.24
C VAL A 81 2.05 20.03 -4.51
N LYS A 82 0.81 20.13 -4.03
CA LYS A 82 0.33 21.36 -3.36
C LYS A 82 1.17 21.66 -2.12
N GLY A 83 1.72 22.87 -2.07
CA GLY A 83 2.59 23.31 -0.98
C GLY A 83 4.07 22.95 -1.16
N LEU A 84 4.46 22.32 -2.28
CA LEU A 84 5.85 22.03 -2.62
C LEU A 84 6.36 23.07 -3.64
N PRO A 85 7.32 23.94 -3.27
CA PRO A 85 7.76 25.04 -4.13
C PRO A 85 8.56 24.59 -5.36
N PHE A 86 9.15 23.40 -5.30
CA PHE A 86 10.03 22.85 -6.33
C PHE A 86 9.47 21.57 -6.96
N ALA A 87 8.15 21.35 -6.89
CA ALA A 87 7.47 20.29 -7.59
C ALA A 87 6.28 20.86 -8.39
N LYS A 88 5.98 20.25 -9.55
CA LYS A 88 4.87 20.66 -10.42
C LYS A 88 4.24 19.44 -11.06
N SER A 89 2.91 19.32 -10.99
CA SER A 89 2.17 18.30 -11.72
C SER A 89 2.06 18.68 -13.19
N LEU A 90 2.23 17.70 -14.08
CA LEU A 90 1.91 17.75 -15.50
C LEU A 90 0.59 17.03 -15.82
N SER A 91 -0.12 16.53 -14.81
CA SER A 91 -1.43 15.91 -14.97
C SER A 91 -2.43 16.91 -15.56
N GLY A 92 -3.34 16.40 -16.37
CA GLY A 92 -4.29 17.18 -17.16
C GLY A 92 -4.59 16.53 -18.49
N HIS A 93 -5.14 17.31 -19.43
CA HIS A 93 -5.51 16.81 -20.75
C HIS A 93 -4.34 16.89 -21.73
N TRP A 94 -3.87 15.74 -22.19
CA TRP A 94 -2.76 15.63 -23.13
C TRP A 94 -3.26 15.31 -24.53
N LYS A 95 -2.53 15.76 -25.55
CA LYS A 95 -2.78 15.33 -26.93
C LYS A 95 -2.48 13.84 -27.05
N PHE A 96 -3.39 13.11 -27.69
CA PHE A 96 -3.32 11.66 -27.74
C PHE A 96 -3.71 11.10 -29.11
N LEU A 97 -2.96 10.10 -29.56
CA LEU A 97 -3.23 9.29 -30.74
C LEU A 97 -2.90 7.83 -30.44
N MET A 98 -3.79 6.92 -30.83
CA MET A 98 -3.56 5.47 -30.75
C MET A 98 -3.07 4.95 -32.10
N ALA A 99 -1.85 4.41 -32.15
CA ALA A 99 -1.33 3.70 -33.31
C ALA A 99 -1.56 2.18 -33.16
N PRO A 100 -1.85 1.45 -34.25
CA PRO A 100 -2.02 -0.01 -34.19
C PRO A 100 -0.78 -0.79 -33.74
N SER A 101 0.42 -0.28 -34.08
CA SER A 101 1.70 -0.88 -33.70
C SER A 101 2.79 0.19 -33.51
N PRO A 102 3.94 -0.15 -32.91
CA PRO A 102 5.09 0.75 -32.80
C PRO A 102 5.59 1.29 -34.14
N LYS A 103 5.40 0.53 -35.24
CA LYS A 103 5.85 0.88 -36.58
C LYS A 103 4.91 1.88 -37.27
N ASP A 104 3.67 1.99 -36.79
CA ASP A 104 2.63 2.87 -37.34
C ASP A 104 2.55 4.22 -36.63
N VAL A 105 3.43 4.46 -35.65
CA VAL A 105 3.52 5.74 -34.95
C VAL A 105 3.86 6.87 -35.94
N PRO A 106 3.20 8.04 -35.87
CA PRO A 106 3.50 9.15 -36.78
C PRO A 106 4.97 9.57 -36.71
N GLY A 107 5.65 9.59 -37.86
CA GLY A 107 7.05 9.97 -37.93
C GLY A 107 7.30 11.39 -37.40
N GLY A 108 8.29 11.54 -36.52
CA GLY A 108 8.64 12.83 -35.92
C GLY A 108 7.62 13.36 -34.90
N PHE A 109 6.67 12.56 -34.41
CA PHE A 109 5.69 13.03 -33.41
C PHE A 109 6.34 13.51 -32.10
N PHE A 110 7.61 13.21 -31.85
CA PHE A 110 8.36 13.72 -30.70
C PHE A 110 8.96 15.12 -30.92
N ASP A 111 8.99 15.60 -32.16
CA ASP A 111 9.61 16.87 -32.51
C ASP A 111 8.81 18.06 -31.97
N ALA A 112 9.54 19.11 -31.55
CA ALA A 112 8.94 20.32 -30.98
C ALA A 112 8.01 21.05 -31.96
N GLY A 113 8.28 20.95 -33.27
CA GLY A 113 7.50 21.60 -34.33
C GLY A 113 6.44 20.72 -35.00
N PHE A 114 6.20 19.51 -34.49
CA PHE A 114 5.18 18.62 -35.06
C PHE A 114 3.77 19.15 -34.76
N GLU A 115 2.90 19.10 -35.78
CA GLU A 115 1.52 19.59 -35.71
C GLU A 115 0.57 18.51 -35.17
N ASP A 116 0.23 18.60 -33.88
CA ASP A 116 -0.69 17.69 -33.18
C ASP A 116 -2.13 18.24 -33.05
N SER A 117 -2.45 19.31 -33.77
CA SER A 117 -3.76 19.98 -33.68
C SER A 117 -4.93 19.06 -34.03
N ALA A 118 -4.72 18.10 -34.93
CA ALA A 118 -5.71 17.09 -35.33
C ALA A 118 -5.86 15.94 -34.34
N TRP A 119 -4.99 15.81 -33.33
CA TRP A 119 -5.05 14.73 -32.35
C TRP A 119 -6.16 14.98 -31.33
N GLY A 120 -6.71 13.87 -30.82
CA GLY A 120 -7.64 13.87 -29.70
C GLY A 120 -6.98 14.31 -28.40
N SER A 121 -7.76 14.25 -27.32
CA SER A 121 -7.33 14.63 -25.98
C SER A 121 -7.66 13.51 -25.02
N LEU A 122 -6.71 13.13 -24.17
CA LEU A 122 -6.87 12.09 -23.15
C LEU A 122 -6.43 12.67 -21.80
N PRO A 123 -7.21 12.50 -20.71
CA PRO A 123 -6.75 12.89 -19.39
C PRO A 123 -5.56 12.03 -18.95
N VAL A 124 -4.60 12.63 -18.28
CA VAL A 124 -3.44 11.96 -17.68
C VAL A 124 -3.40 12.37 -16.21
N PRO A 125 -3.44 11.42 -15.26
CA PRO A 125 -3.39 9.97 -15.46
C PRO A 125 -4.70 9.32 -15.94
N SER A 126 -4.59 8.32 -16.84
CA SER A 126 -5.71 7.42 -17.21
C SER A 126 -5.22 6.14 -17.88
N ASN A 127 -6.08 5.13 -17.89
CA ASN A 127 -5.98 4.02 -18.83
C ASN A 127 -6.78 4.31 -20.11
N TRP A 128 -6.17 4.20 -21.29
CA TRP A 128 -6.82 4.61 -22.53
C TRP A 128 -8.07 3.76 -22.88
N GLN A 129 -8.14 2.53 -22.37
CA GLN A 129 -9.31 1.65 -22.52
C GLN A 129 -10.56 2.26 -21.86
N MET A 130 -10.38 2.98 -20.75
CA MET A 130 -11.45 3.68 -20.02
C MET A 130 -11.99 4.91 -20.77
N HIS A 131 -11.38 5.23 -21.92
CA HIS A 131 -11.77 6.32 -22.82
C HIS A 131 -12.07 5.81 -24.24
N GLY A 132 -12.23 4.49 -24.43
CA GLY A 132 -12.73 3.89 -25.67
C GLY A 132 -11.71 3.77 -26.80
N TYR A 133 -10.42 3.97 -26.53
CA TYR A 133 -9.37 3.83 -27.56
C TYR A 133 -9.02 2.37 -27.89
N ASP A 134 -9.30 1.46 -26.96
CA ASP A 134 -9.06 0.03 -27.06
C ASP A 134 -9.95 -0.70 -26.04
N ARG A 135 -10.05 -2.02 -26.11
CA ARG A 135 -10.81 -2.83 -25.14
C ARG A 135 -9.96 -3.21 -23.92
N PRO A 136 -10.51 -3.12 -22.69
CA PRO A 136 -9.93 -3.79 -21.53
C PRO A 136 -10.06 -5.31 -21.70
N ILE A 137 -9.13 -6.09 -21.14
CA ILE A 137 -9.18 -7.56 -21.18
C ILE A 137 -9.09 -8.08 -19.75
N TYR A 138 -10.02 -8.95 -19.35
CA TYR A 138 -9.93 -9.62 -18.05
C TYR A 138 -9.65 -11.11 -18.26
N THR A 139 -8.49 -11.56 -17.80
CA THR A 139 -8.06 -12.96 -17.82
C THR A 139 -7.23 -13.19 -16.56
N ASN A 140 -7.38 -14.36 -15.95
CA ASN A 140 -6.73 -14.73 -14.70
C ASN A 140 -5.33 -15.27 -14.99
N THR A 141 -5.23 -16.49 -15.51
CA THR A 141 -3.93 -17.18 -15.68
C THR A 141 -3.40 -17.18 -17.11
N LEU A 142 -4.28 -16.95 -18.10
CA LEU A 142 -3.88 -16.96 -19.50
C LEU A 142 -3.43 -15.57 -19.90
N TYR A 143 -2.19 -15.43 -20.37
CA TYR A 143 -1.77 -14.19 -21.03
C TYR A 143 -2.74 -13.83 -22.17
N PRO A 144 -3.13 -12.56 -22.32
CA PRO A 144 -4.02 -12.10 -23.39
C PRO A 144 -3.31 -12.02 -24.76
N PHE A 145 -2.07 -12.51 -24.84
CA PHE A 145 -1.23 -12.60 -26.03
C PHE A 145 -0.44 -13.93 -26.04
N PRO A 146 0.14 -14.35 -27.18
CA PRO A 146 0.86 -15.62 -27.26
C PRO A 146 2.01 -15.71 -26.25
N LEU A 147 2.10 -16.82 -25.53
CA LEU A 147 3.19 -17.11 -24.58
C LEU A 147 4.47 -17.51 -25.32
N ASP A 148 5.23 -16.52 -25.80
CA ASP A 148 6.47 -16.71 -26.56
C ASP A 148 7.58 -15.73 -26.13
N PRO A 149 8.05 -15.79 -24.86
CA PRO A 149 9.00 -14.82 -24.33
C PRO A 149 10.35 -14.84 -25.08
N PRO A 150 10.99 -13.67 -25.31
CA PRO A 150 10.54 -12.33 -24.93
C PRO A 150 9.66 -11.63 -25.97
N ASN A 151 9.23 -12.32 -27.03
CA ASN A 151 8.49 -11.73 -28.14
C ASN A 151 7.09 -11.29 -27.70
N ILE A 152 6.58 -10.22 -28.31
CA ILE A 152 5.22 -9.71 -28.13
C ILE A 152 4.44 -9.72 -29.46
N PRO A 153 3.11 -9.52 -29.45
CA PRO A 153 2.35 -9.43 -30.70
C PRO A 153 2.85 -8.32 -31.63
N LEU A 154 2.96 -8.61 -32.93
CA LEU A 154 3.29 -7.58 -33.92
C LEU A 154 2.29 -6.41 -33.92
N GLU A 155 1.00 -6.72 -33.73
CA GLU A 155 -0.05 -5.75 -33.45
C GLU A 155 -0.02 -5.40 -31.96
N ASN A 156 0.76 -4.39 -31.61
CA ASN A 156 0.93 -3.91 -30.24
C ASN A 156 0.42 -2.46 -30.13
N PRO A 157 -0.82 -2.24 -29.65
CA PRO A 157 -1.40 -0.91 -29.54
C PRO A 157 -0.44 0.05 -28.84
N THR A 158 -0.16 1.17 -29.49
CA THR A 158 0.88 2.11 -29.07
C THR A 158 0.28 3.50 -28.88
N GLY A 159 0.22 3.95 -27.63
CA GLY A 159 -0.28 5.27 -27.26
C GLY A 159 0.79 6.34 -27.48
N CYS A 160 0.48 7.33 -28.31
CA CYS A 160 1.32 8.50 -28.54
C CYS A 160 0.75 9.69 -27.77
N TYR A 161 1.49 10.16 -26.76
CA TYR A 161 1.10 11.25 -25.89
C TYR A 161 1.96 12.49 -26.17
N ARG A 162 1.35 13.68 -26.15
CA ARG A 162 2.06 14.97 -26.22
C ARG A 162 1.47 15.98 -25.24
N THR A 163 2.33 16.69 -24.52
CA THR A 163 1.95 17.83 -23.68
C THR A 163 2.97 18.93 -23.72
N TYR A 164 2.57 20.12 -23.24
CA TYR A 164 3.38 21.32 -23.26
C TYR A 164 3.52 21.87 -21.85
N PHE A 165 4.74 22.26 -21.48
CA PHE A 165 5.00 22.85 -20.17
C PHE A 165 6.07 23.93 -20.23
N SER A 166 6.04 24.84 -19.27
CA SER A 166 7.10 25.83 -19.05
C SER A 166 7.78 25.58 -17.70
N ILE A 167 9.07 25.95 -17.64
CA ILE A 167 9.87 25.91 -16.42
C ILE A 167 9.65 27.23 -15.66
N PRO A 168 9.18 27.21 -14.40
CA PRO A 168 9.01 28.41 -13.59
C PRO A 168 10.32 29.21 -13.44
N ASN A 169 10.23 30.54 -13.36
CA ASN A 169 11.40 31.41 -13.22
C ASN A 169 12.15 31.15 -11.91
N GLU A 170 11.43 30.75 -10.87
CA GLU A 170 11.91 30.37 -9.55
C GLU A 170 12.83 29.14 -9.59
N TRP A 171 12.76 28.34 -10.66
CA TRP A 171 13.58 27.14 -10.84
C TRP A 171 14.88 27.41 -11.63
N LYS A 172 15.18 28.68 -11.94
CA LYS A 172 16.38 29.06 -12.68
C LYS A 172 17.64 28.53 -11.99
N GLY A 173 18.47 27.81 -12.74
CA GLY A 173 19.73 27.24 -12.25
C GLY A 173 19.57 25.94 -11.45
N ARG A 174 18.36 25.38 -11.35
CA ARG A 174 18.09 24.06 -10.76
C ARG A 174 18.16 22.97 -11.82
N ARG A 175 18.42 21.73 -11.40
CA ARG A 175 18.32 20.51 -12.20
C ARG A 175 16.85 20.10 -12.27
N ILE A 176 16.36 19.79 -13.46
CA ILE A 176 14.96 19.42 -13.69
C ILE A 176 14.86 17.93 -13.91
N LEU A 177 14.04 17.26 -13.09
CA LEU A 177 13.76 15.85 -13.15
C LEU A 177 12.32 15.65 -13.63
N LEU A 178 12.14 14.76 -14.59
CA LEU A 178 10.84 14.30 -15.07
C LEU A 178 10.54 12.97 -14.41
N HIS A 179 9.43 12.92 -13.68
CA HIS A 179 9.06 11.80 -12.84
C HIS A 179 7.70 11.24 -13.31
N PHE A 180 7.69 10.02 -13.83
CA PHE A 180 6.47 9.28 -14.10
C PHE A 180 6.23 8.33 -12.93
N GLU A 181 5.12 8.49 -12.19
CA GLU A 181 4.80 7.62 -11.04
C GLU A 181 4.51 6.18 -11.48
N ALA A 182 3.84 5.98 -12.62
CA ALA A 182 3.65 4.68 -13.25
C ALA A 182 3.13 4.79 -14.69
N VAL A 183 3.63 3.94 -15.58
CA VAL A 183 3.22 3.84 -16.99
C VAL A 183 3.12 2.37 -17.38
N ASP A 184 1.97 1.95 -17.91
CA ASP A 184 1.68 0.55 -18.24
C ASP A 184 1.74 0.31 -19.78
N SER A 185 2.57 -0.58 -20.33
CA SER A 185 3.53 -1.48 -19.63
C SER A 185 5.00 -1.08 -19.79
N ALA A 186 5.33 -0.35 -20.85
CA ALA A 186 6.65 0.20 -21.11
C ALA A 186 6.56 1.48 -21.94
N PHE A 187 7.57 2.35 -21.87
CA PHE A 187 7.54 3.60 -22.63
C PHE A 187 8.90 4.19 -22.97
N CYS A 188 8.90 5.01 -24.02
CA CYS A 188 9.97 5.93 -24.40
C CYS A 188 9.50 7.38 -24.20
N ALA A 189 10.40 8.28 -23.78
CA ALA A 189 10.09 9.70 -23.60
C ALA A 189 11.08 10.62 -24.33
N TRP A 190 10.58 11.77 -24.80
CA TRP A 190 11.36 12.82 -25.46
C TRP A 190 11.00 14.20 -24.93
N ILE A 191 11.99 15.08 -24.87
CA ILE A 191 11.81 16.51 -24.60
C ILE A 191 12.32 17.30 -25.79
N ASN A 192 11.44 18.11 -26.40
CA ASN A 192 11.76 18.94 -27.56
C ASN A 192 12.44 18.16 -28.72
N GLY A 193 12.00 16.93 -28.98
CA GLY A 193 12.59 16.03 -29.98
C GLY A 193 13.83 15.25 -29.52
N VAL A 194 14.37 15.54 -28.33
CA VAL A 194 15.55 14.83 -27.79
C VAL A 194 15.10 13.64 -26.95
N PHE A 195 15.58 12.44 -27.29
CA PHE A 195 15.29 11.22 -26.53
C PHE A 195 15.85 11.29 -25.11
N VAL A 196 14.97 11.07 -24.14
CA VAL A 196 15.27 11.13 -22.70
C VAL A 196 15.63 9.76 -22.16
N GLY A 197 14.80 8.74 -22.41
CA GLY A 197 15.00 7.41 -21.84
C GLY A 197 13.88 6.42 -22.11
N TYR A 198 14.05 5.22 -21.55
CA TYR A 198 13.13 4.08 -21.65
C TYR A 198 12.94 3.43 -20.27
N SER A 199 11.73 2.94 -19.97
CA SER A 199 11.45 2.17 -18.75
C SER A 199 10.36 1.13 -18.97
N GLN A 200 10.51 0.00 -18.28
CA GLN A 200 9.46 -0.97 -17.95
C GLN A 200 9.11 -0.90 -16.45
N ASP A 201 8.28 -1.85 -16.00
CA ASP A 201 7.59 -1.92 -14.70
C ASP A 201 6.44 -0.91 -14.58
N SER A 202 5.21 -1.44 -14.67
CA SER A 202 4.01 -0.63 -14.69
C SER A 202 3.58 -0.07 -13.33
N ARG A 203 4.33 -0.31 -12.25
CA ARG A 203 3.87 -0.05 -10.88
C ARG A 203 4.85 0.75 -10.03
N LEU A 204 6.05 0.99 -10.54
CA LEU A 204 7.08 1.79 -9.89
C LEU A 204 7.48 3.00 -10.72
N PRO A 205 7.95 4.09 -10.07
CA PRO A 205 8.30 5.29 -10.80
C PRO A 205 9.47 5.15 -11.76
N ALA A 206 9.46 5.98 -12.79
CA ALA A 206 10.57 6.20 -13.72
C ALA A 206 10.93 7.68 -13.76
N GLU A 207 12.14 7.99 -13.28
CA GLU A 207 12.65 9.35 -13.20
C GLU A 207 13.83 9.56 -14.15
N PHE A 208 13.82 10.69 -14.85
CA PHE A 208 14.86 11.09 -15.80
C PHE A 208 15.28 12.54 -15.57
N GLU A 209 16.58 12.82 -15.65
CA GLU A 209 17.06 14.20 -15.65
C GLU A 209 16.94 14.83 -17.04
N ILE A 210 16.20 15.93 -17.14
CA ILE A 210 15.88 16.60 -18.41
C ILE A 210 16.42 18.04 -18.52
N THR A 211 17.24 18.48 -17.55
CA THR A 211 17.78 19.84 -17.46
C THR A 211 18.31 20.39 -18.79
N ASP A 212 19.12 19.60 -19.49
CA ASP A 212 19.82 20.03 -20.71
C ASP A 212 18.93 19.97 -21.97
N TYR A 213 17.73 19.40 -21.87
CA TYR A 213 16.78 19.28 -22.97
C TYR A 213 15.68 20.35 -22.91
N CYS A 214 15.55 21.03 -21.78
CA CYS A 214 14.57 22.08 -21.54
C CYS A 214 15.07 23.46 -21.96
N LYS A 215 14.16 24.25 -22.51
CA LYS A 215 14.28 25.71 -22.62
C LYS A 215 14.07 26.32 -21.23
N PRO A 216 15.05 27.05 -20.66
CA PRO A 216 15.02 27.53 -19.28
C PRO A 216 14.26 28.87 -19.16
N SER A 217 13.03 28.92 -19.64
CA SER A 217 12.19 30.13 -19.64
C SER A 217 10.75 29.79 -19.29
N ALA A 218 10.11 30.68 -18.51
CA ALA A 218 8.68 30.61 -18.22
C ALA A 218 7.81 31.01 -19.43
N GLU A 219 8.38 31.77 -20.38
CA GLU A 219 7.68 32.29 -21.57
C GLU A 219 7.72 31.30 -22.74
N GLU A 220 8.66 30.36 -22.74
CA GLU A 220 8.80 29.36 -23.78
C GLU A 220 8.20 28.01 -23.36
N LYS A 221 7.49 27.37 -24.29
CA LYS A 221 6.98 26.02 -24.09
C LYS A 221 8.01 24.98 -24.48
N ASN A 222 8.17 23.99 -23.60
CA ASN A 222 8.80 22.71 -23.85
C ASN A 222 7.73 21.70 -24.26
N VAL A 223 8.09 20.76 -25.12
CA VAL A 223 7.23 19.65 -25.55
C VAL A 223 7.71 18.38 -24.89
N LEU A 224 6.82 17.69 -24.17
CA LEU A 224 7.01 16.31 -23.74
C LEU A 224 6.22 15.41 -24.68
N ALA A 225 6.89 14.44 -25.28
CA ALA A 225 6.27 13.38 -26.06
C ALA A 225 6.59 12.02 -25.43
N VAL A 226 5.60 11.13 -25.38
CA VAL A 226 5.73 9.79 -24.78
C VAL A 226 5.11 8.76 -25.70
N GLN A 227 5.84 7.69 -25.98
CA GLN A 227 5.38 6.52 -26.70
C GLN A 227 5.19 5.38 -25.70
N VAL A 228 3.96 4.96 -25.47
CA VAL A 228 3.61 3.90 -24.52
C VAL A 228 3.18 2.65 -25.26
N PHE A 229 3.78 1.51 -24.92
CA PHE A 229 3.49 0.21 -25.50
C PHE A 229 2.51 -0.54 -24.62
N ARG A 230 1.45 -1.13 -25.23
CA ARG A 230 0.52 -2.01 -24.49
C ARG A 230 1.27 -3.22 -23.95
N TRP A 231 2.05 -3.87 -24.81
CA TRP A 231 2.83 -5.06 -24.50
C TRP A 231 4.33 -4.79 -24.54
N SER A 232 5.05 -5.40 -23.61
CA SER A 232 6.52 -5.51 -23.61
C SER A 232 6.92 -6.86 -23.03
N ASP A 233 8.20 -7.23 -23.10
CA ASP A 233 8.70 -8.40 -22.37
C ASP A 233 8.41 -8.30 -20.85
N GLY A 234 8.39 -7.08 -20.30
CA GLY A 234 7.95 -6.81 -18.94
C GLY A 234 6.52 -7.28 -18.63
N SER A 235 5.63 -7.36 -19.63
CA SER A 235 4.26 -7.88 -19.46
C SER A 235 4.24 -9.36 -19.07
N TYR A 236 5.29 -10.14 -19.37
CA TYR A 236 5.40 -11.50 -18.87
C TYR A 236 5.58 -11.56 -17.34
N LEU A 237 6.03 -10.48 -16.69
CA LEU A 237 6.17 -10.40 -15.22
C LEU A 237 4.95 -9.74 -14.55
N GLU A 238 3.88 -9.45 -15.29
CA GLU A 238 2.72 -8.67 -14.83
C GLU A 238 1.40 -9.41 -15.12
N ASP A 239 1.39 -10.71 -14.90
CA ASP A 239 0.26 -11.62 -15.16
C ASP A 239 -0.68 -11.76 -13.96
N GLN A 240 -1.00 -10.64 -13.32
CA GLN A 240 -1.92 -10.64 -12.17
C GLN A 240 -3.37 -10.93 -12.60
N ASP A 241 -4.14 -11.59 -11.73
CA ASP A 241 -5.60 -11.77 -11.87
C ASP A 241 -6.37 -10.44 -11.72
N HIS A 242 -6.28 -9.60 -12.74
CA HIS A 242 -6.98 -8.33 -12.87
C HIS A 242 -7.17 -7.88 -14.32
N TRP A 243 -7.71 -6.69 -14.53
CA TRP A 243 -7.83 -6.10 -15.87
C TRP A 243 -6.49 -5.70 -16.49
N TRP A 244 -6.24 -6.21 -17.70
CA TRP A 244 -5.18 -5.78 -18.59
C TRP A 244 -5.54 -4.45 -19.28
N LEU A 245 -5.10 -3.38 -18.64
CA LEU A 245 -5.20 -2.00 -19.09
C LEU A 245 -3.81 -1.45 -19.46
N SER A 246 -3.74 -0.26 -20.02
CA SER A 246 -2.44 0.38 -20.36
C SER A 246 -2.55 1.90 -20.39
N GLY A 247 -1.40 2.57 -20.45
CA GLY A 247 -1.29 4.03 -20.47
C GLY A 247 -0.58 4.61 -19.26
N ILE A 248 -0.53 5.95 -19.21
CA ILE A 248 0.04 6.70 -18.09
C ILE A 248 -1.03 6.76 -16.99
N HIS A 249 -1.06 5.78 -16.10
CA HIS A 249 -2.16 5.57 -15.14
C HIS A 249 -1.90 6.12 -13.73
N ARG A 250 -0.69 6.62 -13.45
CA ARG A 250 -0.40 7.49 -12.30
C ARG A 250 0.29 8.77 -12.78
N ASP A 251 0.51 9.69 -11.84
CA ASP A 251 0.89 11.06 -12.10
C ASP A 251 2.20 11.25 -12.87
N VAL A 252 2.30 12.39 -13.55
CA VAL A 252 3.54 12.86 -14.16
C VAL A 252 3.93 14.17 -13.50
N LEU A 253 5.12 14.23 -12.90
CA LEU A 253 5.61 15.35 -12.13
C LEU A 253 6.91 15.90 -12.72
N LEU A 254 7.15 17.19 -12.49
CA LEU A 254 8.46 17.81 -12.60
C LEU A 254 8.97 18.13 -11.20
N LEU A 255 10.22 17.76 -10.92
CA LEU A 255 10.93 18.11 -9.70
C LEU A 255 12.13 19.00 -10.03
N ALA A 256 12.37 20.03 -9.22
CA ALA A 256 13.50 20.95 -9.39
C ALA A 256 14.48 20.83 -8.22
N LYS A 257 15.61 20.18 -8.45
CA LYS A 257 16.66 19.95 -7.46
C LYS A 257 17.80 20.96 -7.59
N PRO A 258 18.49 21.35 -6.52
CA PRO A 258 19.71 22.13 -6.62
C PRO A 258 20.81 21.37 -7.38
N GLN A 259 21.95 22.00 -7.68
CA GLN A 259 23.03 21.36 -8.43
C GLN A 259 23.62 20.14 -7.69
N VAL A 260 23.74 20.25 -6.37
CA VAL A 260 24.05 19.16 -5.44
C VAL A 260 22.86 18.98 -4.53
N PHE A 261 22.35 17.75 -4.39
CA PHE A 261 21.09 17.51 -3.72
C PHE A 261 21.01 16.15 -3.02
N ILE A 262 20.04 16.00 -2.12
CA ILE A 262 19.72 14.74 -1.43
C ILE A 262 19.01 13.82 -2.42
N ALA A 263 19.70 12.76 -2.85
CA ALA A 263 19.22 11.84 -3.85
C ALA A 263 18.39 10.69 -3.27
N ASP A 264 18.69 10.29 -2.04
CA ASP A 264 17.99 9.23 -1.31
C ASP A 264 18.32 9.31 0.18
N TYR A 265 17.46 8.74 1.03
CA TYR A 265 17.73 8.59 2.46
C TYR A 265 16.98 7.42 3.09
N PHE A 266 17.60 6.75 4.06
CA PHE A 266 17.03 5.61 4.77
C PHE A 266 17.04 5.84 6.28
N PHE A 267 15.86 5.95 6.87
CA PHE A 267 15.67 6.04 8.31
C PHE A 267 15.65 4.66 8.98
N LYS A 268 16.43 4.52 10.04
CA LYS A 268 16.51 3.32 10.88
C LYS A 268 16.35 3.71 12.35
N SER A 269 15.60 2.90 13.08
CA SER A 269 15.44 3.03 14.52
C SER A 269 15.70 1.69 15.19
N ASN A 270 16.62 1.64 16.15
CA ASN A 270 16.87 0.47 16.98
C ASN A 270 16.43 0.74 18.41
N LEU A 271 15.47 -0.03 18.91
CA LEU A 271 14.94 0.08 20.27
C LEU A 271 15.78 -0.74 21.24
N ASP A 272 15.98 -0.23 22.45
CA ASP A 272 16.55 -1.03 23.54
C ASP A 272 15.56 -2.10 24.02
N ASP A 273 16.05 -3.10 24.77
CA ASP A 273 15.23 -4.25 25.23
C ASP A 273 14.01 -3.85 26.06
N LYS A 274 13.98 -2.62 26.59
CA LYS A 274 12.90 -2.08 27.41
C LYS A 274 12.01 -1.09 26.65
N PHE A 275 12.30 -0.82 25.38
CA PHE A 275 11.59 0.17 24.55
C PHE A 275 11.57 1.59 25.16
N MET A 276 12.57 1.92 25.98
CA MET A 276 12.70 3.20 26.68
C MET A 276 13.57 4.19 25.91
N CYS A 277 14.44 3.74 25.02
CA CYS A 277 15.28 4.58 24.17
C CYS A 277 15.36 3.97 22.77
N ALA A 278 15.40 4.83 21.75
CA ALA A 278 15.68 4.45 20.38
C ALA A 278 16.97 5.12 19.90
N ASP A 279 17.92 4.33 19.41
CA ASP A 279 19.03 4.83 18.59
C ASP A 279 18.50 5.09 17.19
N LEU A 280 18.69 6.32 16.70
CA LEU A 280 18.21 6.76 15.39
C LEU A 280 19.39 6.89 14.43
N GLN A 281 19.22 6.40 13.21
CA GLN A 281 20.19 6.55 12.15
C GLN A 281 19.51 6.95 10.85
N VAL A 282 20.14 7.84 10.10
CA VAL A 282 19.73 8.19 8.74
C VAL A 282 20.93 8.05 7.82
N GLU A 283 20.82 7.14 6.86
CA GLU A 283 21.76 7.04 5.74
C GLU A 283 21.29 8.03 4.67
N VAL A 284 22.20 8.88 4.15
CA VAL A 284 21.89 9.91 3.16
C VAL A 284 22.81 9.79 1.97
N LYS A 285 22.24 9.69 0.77
CA LYS A 285 22.95 9.71 -0.51
C LYS A 285 22.83 11.09 -1.14
N ILE A 286 23.95 11.66 -1.57
CA ILE A 286 24.00 12.95 -2.26
C ILE A 286 24.30 12.72 -3.75
N ASP A 287 23.59 13.43 -4.62
CA ASP A 287 23.93 13.52 -6.05
C ASP A 287 24.68 14.83 -6.31
N ASP A 288 25.98 14.73 -6.53
CA ASP A 288 26.88 15.80 -6.93
C ASP A 288 27.45 15.61 -8.35
N SER A 289 26.83 14.75 -9.15
CA SER A 289 27.37 14.28 -10.45
C SER A 289 27.64 15.37 -11.49
N ARG A 290 27.04 16.56 -11.34
CA ARG A 290 27.31 17.74 -12.17
C ARG A 290 28.48 18.60 -11.69
N GLN A 291 29.08 18.31 -10.54
CA GLN A 291 30.27 19.00 -10.07
C GLN A 291 31.53 18.51 -10.77
N LYS A 292 32.47 19.42 -11.00
CA LYS A 292 33.81 19.06 -11.48
C LYS A 292 34.62 18.50 -10.32
N PRO A 293 35.49 17.49 -10.53
CA PRO A 293 36.32 16.93 -9.46
C PRO A 293 37.22 17.95 -8.75
N SER A 294 37.62 19.03 -9.43
CA SER A 294 38.40 20.14 -8.86
C SER A 294 37.59 21.07 -7.94
N ASP A 295 36.26 21.00 -8.04
CA ASP A 295 35.30 21.91 -7.41
C ASP A 295 34.42 21.15 -6.40
N SER A 296 34.78 19.91 -6.03
CA SER A 296 33.99 19.09 -5.10
C SER A 296 33.89 19.78 -3.74
N ILE A 297 32.74 20.40 -3.49
CA ILE A 297 32.44 21.12 -2.24
C ILE A 297 31.95 20.17 -1.14
N LEU A 298 31.97 18.84 -1.35
CA LEU A 298 31.42 17.88 -0.39
C LEU A 298 32.02 18.02 1.02
N SER A 299 33.29 18.45 1.14
CA SER A 299 33.95 18.72 2.42
C SER A 299 33.38 19.94 3.17
N ASP A 300 32.70 20.83 2.46
CA ASP A 300 32.21 22.12 2.95
C ASP A 300 30.68 22.11 3.14
N LEU A 301 30.01 21.00 2.79
CA LEU A 301 28.58 20.82 3.00
C LEU A 301 28.30 20.36 4.42
N ILE A 302 27.21 20.87 5.00
CA ILE A 302 26.71 20.45 6.30
C ILE A 302 25.43 19.64 6.07
N ILE A 303 25.43 18.39 6.55
CA ILE A 303 24.27 17.49 6.48
C ILE A 303 23.76 17.24 7.89
N GLU A 304 22.48 17.51 8.09
CA GLU A 304 21.77 17.36 9.36
C GLU A 304 20.42 16.69 9.12
N ALA A 305 19.88 16.03 10.14
CA ALA A 305 18.49 15.62 10.14
C ALA A 305 17.83 15.95 11.48
N LYS A 306 16.52 16.15 11.47
CA LYS A 306 15.72 16.51 12.64
C LYS A 306 14.45 15.70 12.69
N LEU A 307 14.05 15.27 13.87
CA LEU A 307 12.84 14.49 14.11
C LEU A 307 11.82 15.29 14.92
N PHE A 308 10.59 15.37 14.44
CA PHE A 308 9.50 16.16 15.05
C PHE A 308 8.32 15.27 15.44
N ASP A 309 7.81 15.42 16.66
CA ASP A 309 6.64 14.67 17.16
C ASP A 309 5.33 15.28 16.67
N THR A 310 4.59 14.55 15.81
CA THR A 310 3.36 15.07 15.20
C THR A 310 2.18 15.09 16.17
N SER A 311 2.25 14.38 17.29
CA SER A 311 1.15 14.31 18.27
C SER A 311 0.89 15.64 18.97
N ILE A 312 1.90 16.52 19.02
CA ILE A 312 1.83 17.83 19.64
C ILE A 312 1.03 18.81 18.76
N TRP A 313 0.93 18.54 17.45
CA TRP A 313 0.34 19.45 16.48
C TRP A 313 -1.18 19.61 16.59
N TYR A 314 -1.86 18.68 17.25
CA TYR A 314 -3.33 18.63 17.29
C TYR A 314 -3.90 18.98 18.68
N ASN A 315 -3.09 19.54 19.59
CA ASN A 315 -3.55 20.02 20.89
C ASN A 315 -4.35 21.35 20.79
N LYS A 316 -5.38 21.48 21.61
CA LYS A 316 -6.65 22.22 21.40
C LYS A 316 -6.64 23.76 21.31
N ASP A 317 -5.51 24.45 21.18
CA ASP A 317 -5.46 25.91 21.36
C ASP A 317 -5.27 26.74 20.08
N GLY A 318 -5.42 26.15 18.89
CA GLY A 318 -5.56 26.87 17.61
C GLY A 318 -4.29 27.54 17.08
N HIS A 319 -3.24 27.71 17.87
CA HIS A 319 -1.90 28.13 17.42
C HIS A 319 -0.89 27.00 17.62
N VAL A 320 -0.43 26.41 16.52
CA VAL A 320 0.53 25.29 16.54
C VAL A 320 1.90 25.81 16.13
N ASP A 321 2.85 25.81 17.06
CA ASP A 321 4.27 26.03 16.73
C ASP A 321 4.90 24.68 16.35
N LEU A 322 4.93 24.38 15.05
CA LEU A 322 5.44 23.11 14.53
C LEU A 322 6.93 22.92 14.87
N LEU A 323 7.74 23.98 14.91
CA LEU A 323 9.17 23.86 15.18
C LEU A 323 9.46 23.45 16.63
N SER A 324 8.59 23.86 17.56
CA SER A 324 8.70 23.48 18.97
C SER A 324 8.56 21.97 19.22
N SER A 325 8.08 21.21 18.23
CA SER A 325 7.92 19.75 18.30
C SER A 325 9.18 18.95 18.00
N ASN A 326 10.35 19.58 17.81
CA ASN A 326 11.61 18.87 17.64
C ASN A 326 11.95 18.03 18.89
N VAL A 327 12.16 16.74 18.70
CA VAL A 327 12.51 15.78 19.76
C VAL A 327 13.90 15.18 19.61
N SER A 328 14.56 15.34 18.45
CA SER A 328 15.91 14.82 18.22
C SER A 328 16.59 15.52 17.04
N ASP A 329 17.84 15.92 17.22
CA ASP A 329 18.74 16.38 16.15
C ASP A 329 19.77 15.28 15.86
N LEU A 330 19.88 14.86 14.61
CA LEU A 330 20.82 13.87 14.13
C LEU A 330 21.97 14.56 13.39
N LYS A 331 23.20 14.16 13.70
CA LYS A 331 24.41 14.80 13.17
C LYS A 331 25.32 13.79 12.49
N PHE A 332 26.09 14.27 11.53
CA PHE A 332 27.04 13.45 10.80
C PHE A 332 28.10 12.83 11.71
N ASN A 333 28.29 11.52 11.55
CA ASN A 333 29.27 10.75 12.27
C ASN A 333 30.51 10.47 11.40
N ASN A 334 31.63 11.12 11.71
CA ASN A 334 32.91 10.95 10.99
C ASN A 334 33.53 9.54 11.13
N SER A 335 33.07 8.72 12.09
CA SER A 335 33.72 7.44 12.41
C SER A 335 33.38 6.29 11.46
N SER A 336 32.38 6.46 10.59
CA SER A 336 31.79 5.40 9.76
C SER A 336 32.08 5.54 8.26
N SER A 337 33.10 6.32 7.88
CA SER A 337 33.54 6.40 6.47
C SER A 337 34.08 5.04 5.98
N ILE A 338 33.20 4.25 5.36
CA ILE A 338 33.61 3.07 4.62
C ILE A 338 34.26 3.56 3.33
N HIS A 339 35.56 3.30 3.17
CA HIS A 339 36.32 3.69 1.98
C HIS A 339 35.61 3.23 0.69
N GLY A 340 35.18 4.17 -0.13
CA GLY A 340 34.60 3.93 -1.47
C GLY A 340 33.09 4.12 -1.60
N PHE A 341 32.37 4.41 -0.50
CA PHE A 341 30.94 4.77 -0.54
C PHE A 341 30.74 6.23 -0.10
N HIS A 342 29.99 7.01 -0.90
CA HIS A 342 29.68 8.42 -0.66
C HIS A 342 28.37 8.61 0.15
N ASP A 343 28.07 7.68 1.06
CA ASP A 343 26.87 7.75 1.90
C ASP A 343 27.21 8.40 3.23
N PHE A 344 26.43 9.39 3.63
CA PHE A 344 26.57 10.08 4.91
C PHE A 344 25.67 9.41 5.94
N ILE A 345 26.23 9.10 7.12
CA ILE A 345 25.47 8.50 8.22
C ILE A 345 25.28 9.56 9.31
N LEU A 346 24.02 9.85 9.62
CA LEU A 346 23.61 10.75 10.69
C LEU A 346 23.09 9.92 11.85
N ASP A 347 23.58 10.17 13.06
CA ASP A 347 23.14 9.45 14.26
C ASP A 347 22.48 10.40 15.26
N GLY A 348 21.50 9.89 16.00
CA GLY A 348 20.85 10.57 17.12
C GLY A 348 20.17 9.58 18.07
N LYS A 349 19.47 10.10 19.08
CA LYS A 349 18.74 9.30 20.06
C LYS A 349 17.38 9.90 20.36
N LEU A 350 16.42 9.05 20.71
CA LEU A 350 15.09 9.44 21.17
C LEU A 350 14.76 8.73 22.48
N GLU A 351 14.56 9.50 23.54
CA GLU A 351 14.15 9.00 24.84
C GLU A 351 12.63 8.86 24.90
N ARG A 352 12.16 7.72 25.44
CA ARG A 352 10.74 7.35 25.58
C ARG A 352 9.96 7.53 24.26
N PRO A 353 10.36 6.84 23.19
CA PRO A 353 9.69 6.95 21.91
C PRO A 353 8.22 6.52 22.02
N ARG A 354 7.32 7.24 21.35
CA ARG A 354 5.96 6.76 21.13
C ARG A 354 5.98 5.76 20.00
N LEU A 355 5.71 4.49 20.34
CA LEU A 355 5.82 3.41 19.36
C LEU A 355 4.64 3.43 18.37
N TRP A 356 4.94 3.12 17.13
CA TRP A 356 3.96 2.91 16.07
C TRP A 356 3.44 1.47 16.10
N SER A 357 2.13 1.31 15.98
CA SER A 357 1.43 0.05 15.71
C SER A 357 0.11 0.34 14.99
N ALA A 358 -0.59 -0.70 14.52
CA ALA A 358 -1.94 -0.52 13.94
C ALA A 358 -2.99 -0.06 14.97
N GLU A 359 -2.72 -0.23 16.27
CA GLU A 359 -3.56 0.27 17.35
C GLU A 359 -3.17 1.72 17.73
N HIS A 360 -1.88 2.00 17.82
CA HIS A 360 -1.33 3.31 18.13
C HIS A 360 -0.45 3.83 16.97
N PRO A 361 -1.03 4.48 15.94
CA PRO A 361 -0.27 4.96 14.77
C PRO A 361 0.51 6.25 15.07
N ASN A 362 1.39 6.21 16.08
CA ASN A 362 2.24 7.34 16.45
C ASN A 362 3.29 7.59 15.37
N LEU A 363 3.29 8.81 14.81
CA LEU A 363 4.23 9.21 13.76
C LEU A 363 5.09 10.39 14.21
N TYR A 364 6.26 10.46 13.58
CA TYR A 364 7.16 11.59 13.61
C TYR A 364 7.39 12.08 12.18
N THR A 365 7.80 13.34 12.03
CA THR A 365 8.28 13.87 10.75
C THR A 365 9.80 13.96 10.79
N LEU A 366 10.47 13.25 9.90
CA LEU A 366 11.90 13.34 9.67
C LEU A 366 12.18 14.41 8.60
N VAL A 367 13.05 15.38 8.90
CA VAL A 367 13.50 16.38 7.94
C VAL A 367 15.02 16.24 7.75
N VAL A 368 15.47 15.99 6.53
CA VAL A 368 16.89 15.88 6.13
C VAL A 368 17.29 17.15 5.40
N ILE A 369 18.38 17.77 5.83
CA ILE A 369 18.76 19.13 5.45
C ILE A 369 20.20 19.12 4.94
N LEU A 370 20.39 19.63 3.73
CA LEU A 370 21.70 19.92 3.15
C LEU A 370 21.93 21.43 3.19
N LYS A 371 23.07 21.87 3.75
CA LYS A 371 23.45 23.28 3.85
C LYS A 371 24.82 23.56 3.27
N ASP A 372 25.06 24.81 2.90
CA ASP A 372 26.40 25.32 2.60
C ASP A 372 27.23 25.57 3.87
N SER A 373 28.50 25.93 3.70
CA SER A 373 29.41 26.25 4.81
C SER A 373 29.02 27.53 5.58
N GLY A 374 28.17 28.37 5.00
CA GLY A 374 27.57 29.53 5.65
C GLY A 374 26.32 29.20 6.48
N GLY A 375 25.84 27.95 6.42
CA GLY A 375 24.63 27.49 7.11
C GLY A 375 23.33 27.73 6.35
N HIS A 376 23.36 28.16 5.09
CA HIS A 376 22.17 28.32 4.27
C HIS A 376 21.70 26.98 3.71
N VAL A 377 20.38 26.75 3.71
CA VAL A 377 19.78 25.53 3.17
C VAL A 377 19.94 25.49 1.64
N ILE A 378 20.55 24.42 1.15
CA ILE A 378 20.66 24.09 -0.28
C ILE A 378 19.48 23.22 -0.70
N ASP A 379 19.22 22.17 0.08
CA ASP A 379 18.19 21.17 -0.19
C ASP A 379 17.54 20.68 1.10
N CYS A 380 16.25 20.35 1.03
CA CYS A 380 15.46 19.92 2.18
C CYS A 380 14.47 18.83 1.74
N GLU A 381 14.59 17.66 2.34
CA GLU A 381 13.70 16.52 2.10
C GLU A 381 13.06 16.04 3.39
N SER A 382 11.90 15.40 3.30
CA SER A 382 11.24 14.88 4.48
C SER A 382 10.29 13.72 4.21
N CYS A 383 10.06 12.91 5.24
CA CYS A 383 9.04 11.88 5.27
C CYS A 383 8.44 11.73 6.67
N GLN A 384 7.27 11.07 6.76
CA GLN A 384 6.79 10.55 8.04
C GLN A 384 7.49 9.23 8.36
N VAL A 385 7.76 8.99 9.64
CA VAL A 385 8.37 7.75 10.14
C VAL A 385 7.67 7.33 11.43
N GLY A 386 7.63 6.02 11.69
CA GLY A 386 7.11 5.44 12.93
C GLY A 386 8.20 4.63 13.62
N ILE A 387 8.36 4.83 14.93
CA ILE A 387 9.32 4.05 15.72
C ILE A 387 8.68 2.73 16.09
N ARG A 388 9.19 1.62 15.54
CA ARG A 388 8.72 0.27 15.88
C ARG A 388 9.81 -0.75 15.65
N GLN A 389 9.63 -1.94 16.22
CA GLN A 389 10.49 -3.10 15.97
C GLN A 389 9.64 -4.26 15.45
N ILE A 390 10.03 -4.80 14.30
CA ILE A 390 9.54 -6.08 13.80
C ILE A 390 10.58 -7.14 14.17
N SER A 391 10.14 -8.24 14.76
CA SER A 391 11.02 -9.33 15.13
C SER A 391 10.31 -10.67 15.01
N THR A 392 11.07 -11.75 15.02
CA THR A 392 10.53 -13.11 15.00
C THR A 392 10.92 -13.85 16.26
N ALA A 393 10.00 -14.68 16.74
CA ALA A 393 10.20 -15.66 17.79
C ALA A 393 9.66 -17.02 17.31
N HIS A 394 9.81 -18.06 18.12
CA HIS A 394 9.32 -19.39 17.76
C HIS A 394 7.82 -19.34 17.44
N LYS A 395 7.50 -19.62 16.17
CA LYS A 395 6.16 -19.55 15.57
C LYS A 395 5.45 -18.20 15.72
N GLN A 396 6.20 -17.10 15.89
CA GLN A 396 5.58 -15.79 16.10
C GLN A 396 6.28 -14.68 15.31
N LEU A 397 5.50 -13.91 14.57
CA LEU A 397 5.85 -12.56 14.13
C LEU A 397 5.44 -11.57 15.22
N LEU A 398 6.37 -10.73 15.65
CA LEU A 398 6.17 -9.77 16.72
C LEU A 398 6.30 -8.34 16.18
N VAL A 399 5.42 -7.47 16.68
CA VAL A 399 5.56 -6.00 16.59
C VAL A 399 5.77 -5.52 18.02
N ASN A 400 6.82 -4.72 18.27
CA ASN A 400 7.15 -4.16 19.59
C ASN A 400 7.09 -5.20 20.73
N GLY A 401 7.61 -6.40 20.48
CA GLY A 401 7.65 -7.50 21.46
C GLY A 401 6.34 -8.29 21.62
N HIS A 402 5.25 -7.90 20.95
CA HIS A 402 3.96 -8.57 21.04
C HIS A 402 3.58 -9.31 19.75
N PRO A 403 2.95 -10.50 19.82
CA PRO A 403 2.43 -11.20 18.64
C PRO A 403 1.42 -10.34 17.88
N VAL A 404 1.51 -10.35 16.55
CA VAL A 404 0.49 -9.72 15.71
C VAL A 404 -0.56 -10.73 15.28
N ILE A 405 -1.84 -10.41 15.40
CA ILE A 405 -2.92 -11.20 14.78
C ILE A 405 -3.43 -10.40 13.58
N ILE A 406 -3.17 -10.92 12.38
CA ILE A 406 -3.47 -10.28 11.10
C ILE A 406 -4.94 -10.48 10.77
N ARG A 407 -5.69 -9.38 10.84
CA ARG A 407 -7.08 -9.22 10.37
C ARG A 407 -7.02 -8.51 9.03
N GLY A 408 -6.48 -9.22 8.03
CA GLY A 408 -6.05 -8.64 6.78
C GLY A 408 -7.02 -8.82 5.62
N VAL A 409 -6.80 -8.05 4.56
CA VAL A 409 -7.44 -8.20 3.24
C VAL A 409 -6.44 -7.89 2.12
N ASN A 410 -6.53 -8.59 1.00
CA ASN A 410 -5.81 -8.25 -0.23
C ASN A 410 -6.53 -7.09 -0.92
N ARG A 411 -5.79 -6.14 -1.49
CA ARG A 411 -6.37 -4.97 -2.16
C ARG A 411 -5.69 -4.72 -3.48
N HIS A 412 -6.44 -4.84 -4.58
CA HIS A 412 -6.07 -4.25 -5.86
C HIS A 412 -6.37 -2.74 -5.92
N GLU A 413 -5.57 -2.01 -6.69
CA GLU A 413 -5.91 -0.65 -7.13
C GLU A 413 -6.94 -0.71 -8.25
N HIS A 414 -8.23 -0.65 -7.89
CA HIS A 414 -9.35 -0.70 -8.83
C HIS A 414 -10.36 0.43 -8.60
N HIS A 415 -10.76 1.05 -9.69
CA HIS A 415 -11.87 2.00 -9.75
C HIS A 415 -12.80 1.66 -10.94
N PRO A 416 -14.12 1.56 -10.73
CA PRO A 416 -15.06 1.14 -11.78
C PRO A 416 -15.04 2.04 -13.03
N ARG A 417 -14.91 3.37 -12.86
CA ARG A 417 -14.79 4.32 -13.97
C ARG A 417 -13.36 4.60 -14.47
N LEU A 418 -12.36 4.59 -13.60
CA LEU A 418 -11.02 5.08 -13.90
C LEU A 418 -10.00 3.97 -14.20
N GLY A 419 -10.37 2.70 -13.99
CA GLY A 419 -9.44 1.58 -14.12
C GLY A 419 -8.43 1.59 -12.97
N LYS A 420 -7.14 1.76 -13.29
CA LYS A 420 -6.03 1.75 -12.32
C LYS A 420 -5.69 3.13 -11.74
N THR A 421 -6.26 4.22 -12.28
CA THR A 421 -6.02 5.57 -11.73
C THR A 421 -6.64 5.71 -10.34
N ASN A 422 -5.89 6.29 -9.41
CA ASN A 422 -6.27 6.41 -8.01
C ASN A 422 -6.70 7.83 -7.61
N MET A 423 -7.52 7.91 -6.56
CA MET A 423 -7.91 9.16 -5.90
C MET A 423 -7.77 9.00 -4.39
N GLU A 424 -7.33 10.06 -3.70
CA GLU A 424 -7.13 10.05 -2.25
C GLU A 424 -8.42 9.72 -1.49
N SER A 425 -9.55 10.30 -1.89
CA SER A 425 -10.85 10.06 -1.26
C SER A 425 -11.28 8.60 -1.34
N CYS A 426 -11.02 7.92 -2.46
CA CYS A 426 -11.26 6.48 -2.61
C CYS A 426 -10.34 5.63 -1.72
N MET A 427 -9.05 5.96 -1.64
CA MET A 427 -8.12 5.29 -0.72
C MET A 427 -8.58 5.45 0.74
N VAL A 428 -9.03 6.64 1.11
CA VAL A 428 -9.54 6.91 2.47
C VAL A 428 -10.86 6.18 2.71
N LYS A 429 -11.74 6.07 1.71
CA LYS A 429 -12.96 5.25 1.81
C LYS A 429 -12.63 3.79 2.09
N ASP A 430 -11.62 3.24 1.42
CA ASP A 430 -11.14 1.88 1.65
C ASP A 430 -10.69 1.72 3.12
N LEU A 431 -9.78 2.58 3.60
CA LEU A 431 -9.26 2.52 4.97
C LEU A 431 -10.34 2.71 6.04
N VAL A 432 -11.26 3.64 5.83
CA VAL A 432 -12.39 3.89 6.73
C VAL A 432 -13.23 2.62 6.88
N LEU A 433 -13.64 2.01 5.77
CA LEU A 433 -14.44 0.80 5.81
C LEU A 433 -13.67 -0.39 6.40
N MET A 434 -12.38 -0.55 6.07
CA MET A 434 -11.52 -1.58 6.68
C MET A 434 -11.47 -1.44 8.20
N LYS A 435 -11.14 -0.25 8.71
CA LYS A 435 -11.04 0.02 10.16
C LYS A 435 -12.40 -0.12 10.86
N GLN A 436 -13.49 0.33 10.24
CA GLN A 436 -14.86 0.19 10.77
C GLN A 436 -15.31 -1.28 10.88
N ASN A 437 -14.71 -2.17 10.09
CA ASN A 437 -14.94 -3.61 10.10
C ASN A 437 -13.79 -4.40 10.74
N ASN A 438 -13.07 -3.75 11.68
CA ASN A 438 -12.07 -4.37 12.55
C ASN A 438 -10.82 -4.92 11.85
N MET A 439 -10.58 -4.58 10.58
CA MET A 439 -9.35 -4.94 9.90
C MET A 439 -8.18 -4.09 10.41
N ASN A 440 -6.99 -4.68 10.41
CA ASN A 440 -5.75 -4.04 10.86
C ASN A 440 -4.57 -4.20 9.89
N ALA A 441 -4.78 -4.88 8.76
CA ALA A 441 -3.72 -5.15 7.80
C ALA A 441 -4.23 -5.17 6.35
N VAL A 442 -3.33 -4.89 5.42
CA VAL A 442 -3.56 -4.99 3.97
C VAL A 442 -2.36 -5.63 3.27
N ARG A 443 -2.60 -6.47 2.28
CA ARG A 443 -1.56 -6.92 1.33
C ARG A 443 -1.77 -6.18 0.01
N ASN A 444 -0.69 -5.60 -0.51
CA ASN A 444 -0.69 -4.90 -1.79
C ASN A 444 -0.68 -5.90 -2.96
N SER A 445 -1.81 -6.55 -3.23
CA SER A 445 -1.94 -7.53 -4.31
C SER A 445 -1.88 -6.85 -5.70
N HIS A 446 -0.96 -7.16 -6.60
CA HIS A 446 0.31 -7.90 -6.41
C HIS A 446 1.47 -7.06 -6.92
N TYR A 447 1.58 -5.85 -6.38
CA TYR A 447 2.50 -4.83 -6.84
C TYR A 447 2.57 -3.63 -5.90
N PRO A 448 3.63 -2.81 -5.98
CA PRO A 448 3.72 -1.59 -5.21
C PRO A 448 2.60 -0.61 -5.63
N GLN A 449 1.91 -0.06 -4.64
CA GLN A 449 0.77 0.83 -4.87
C GLN A 449 1.20 2.28 -5.02
N HIS A 450 0.25 3.18 -5.24
CA HIS A 450 0.47 4.61 -5.26
C HIS A 450 1.07 5.07 -3.91
N THR A 451 2.10 5.91 -3.93
CA THR A 451 2.87 6.34 -2.74
C THR A 451 1.99 6.90 -1.61
N ARG A 452 0.91 7.62 -1.95
CA ARG A 452 -0.08 8.10 -0.98
C ARG A 452 -0.74 6.99 -0.14
N TRP A 453 -0.91 5.78 -0.68
CA TRP A 453 -1.51 4.65 0.04
C TRP A 453 -0.73 4.29 1.31
N TYR A 454 0.60 4.25 1.21
CA TYR A 454 1.49 3.95 2.34
C TYR A 454 1.43 5.03 3.42
N GLN A 455 1.44 6.30 3.01
CA GLN A 455 1.30 7.44 3.93
C GLN A 455 -0.05 7.40 4.68
N LEU A 456 -1.13 7.01 3.99
CA LEU A 456 -2.44 6.84 4.62
C LEU A 456 -2.45 5.63 5.56
N CYS A 457 -1.82 4.50 5.20
CA CYS A 457 -1.70 3.33 6.07
C CYS A 457 -0.88 3.61 7.34
N ASP A 458 0.21 4.39 7.21
CA ASP A 458 0.99 4.90 8.35
C ASP A 458 0.09 5.72 9.30
N LEU A 459 -0.75 6.61 8.74
CA LEU A 459 -1.60 7.55 9.46
C LEU A 459 -2.83 6.91 10.11
N PHE A 460 -3.45 5.94 9.43
CA PHE A 460 -4.65 5.24 9.90
C PHE A 460 -4.33 4.03 10.78
N GLY A 461 -3.08 3.57 10.79
CA GLY A 461 -2.65 2.39 11.54
C GLY A 461 -3.08 1.10 10.85
N MET A 462 -2.41 0.76 9.75
CA MET A 462 -2.58 -0.51 9.03
C MET A 462 -1.23 -1.19 8.87
N TYR A 463 -1.13 -2.46 9.24
CA TYR A 463 0.01 -3.28 8.87
C TYR A 463 -0.03 -3.60 7.38
N MET A 464 1.13 -3.69 6.74
CA MET A 464 1.22 -3.88 5.31
C MET A 464 2.23 -4.96 4.93
N ILE A 465 1.83 -5.81 3.99
CA ILE A 465 2.77 -6.55 3.14
C ILE A 465 2.85 -5.77 1.83
N ASP A 466 4.03 -5.22 1.56
CA ASP A 466 4.30 -4.60 0.27
C ASP A 466 4.93 -5.61 -0.67
N GLU A 467 4.50 -5.65 -1.92
CA GLU A 467 4.76 -6.76 -2.83
C GLU A 467 5.32 -6.30 -4.17
N ALA A 468 6.39 -6.93 -4.62
CA ALA A 468 7.02 -6.61 -5.90
C ALA A 468 6.07 -6.97 -7.05
N ASN A 469 6.09 -6.16 -8.12
CA ASN A 469 5.27 -6.36 -9.31
C ASN A 469 5.81 -7.52 -10.16
N ILE A 470 5.68 -8.75 -9.66
CA ILE A 470 6.19 -9.97 -10.28
C ILE A 470 5.11 -11.05 -10.15
N GLU A 471 4.42 -11.31 -11.24
CA GLU A 471 3.51 -12.45 -11.40
C GLU A 471 3.68 -13.07 -12.79
N THR A 472 3.84 -14.40 -12.83
CA THR A 472 4.11 -15.18 -14.05
C THR A 472 3.19 -16.40 -14.11
N HIS A 473 1.93 -16.22 -13.69
CA HIS A 473 0.98 -17.30 -13.41
C HIS A 473 0.80 -18.25 -14.61
N GLY A 474 0.70 -17.71 -15.82
CA GLY A 474 0.56 -18.46 -17.07
C GLY A 474 1.72 -19.40 -17.40
N PHE A 475 2.85 -19.32 -16.69
CA PHE A 475 3.94 -20.29 -16.79
C PHE A 475 3.76 -21.52 -15.89
N VAL A 476 2.92 -21.48 -14.85
CA VAL A 476 2.77 -22.55 -13.85
C VAL A 476 2.39 -23.88 -14.50
N ASP A 477 1.46 -23.85 -15.46
CA ASP A 477 1.01 -25.05 -16.20
C ASP A 477 1.77 -25.27 -17.52
N CYS A 478 2.70 -24.38 -17.88
CA CYS A 478 3.45 -24.46 -19.13
C CYS A 478 4.72 -25.31 -19.00
N LYS A 479 4.70 -26.54 -19.54
CA LYS A 479 5.84 -27.47 -19.48
C LYS A 479 6.88 -27.30 -20.59
N ASP A 480 6.49 -26.65 -21.69
CA ASP A 480 7.31 -26.53 -22.91
C ASP A 480 8.09 -25.21 -22.99
N ARG A 481 7.95 -24.36 -21.96
CA ARG A 481 8.66 -23.10 -21.81
C ARG A 481 9.40 -23.10 -20.48
N LYS A 482 10.55 -22.43 -20.45
CA LYS A 482 11.27 -22.23 -19.19
C LYS A 482 10.61 -21.09 -18.43
N HIS A 483 10.43 -21.31 -17.15
CA HIS A 483 9.84 -20.32 -16.25
C HIS A 483 10.82 -19.14 -16.04
N PRO A 484 10.40 -17.86 -16.12
CA PRO A 484 11.29 -16.71 -15.96
C PRO A 484 12.14 -16.76 -14.68
N THR A 485 11.58 -17.31 -13.61
CA THR A 485 12.22 -17.44 -12.29
C THR A 485 13.35 -18.47 -12.24
N LEU A 486 13.47 -19.32 -13.27
CA LEU A 486 14.57 -20.28 -13.49
C LEU A 486 15.60 -19.78 -14.52
N GLU A 487 15.33 -18.68 -15.21
CA GLU A 487 16.15 -18.19 -16.32
C GLU A 487 17.00 -16.99 -15.91
N PRO A 488 18.34 -17.05 -16.03
CA PRO A 488 19.22 -15.95 -15.67
C PRO A 488 18.99 -14.65 -16.45
N SER A 489 18.47 -14.72 -17.68
CA SER A 489 18.18 -13.53 -18.50
C SER A 489 17.10 -12.64 -17.89
N TRP A 490 16.20 -13.21 -17.08
CA TRP A 490 15.14 -12.47 -16.36
C TRP A 490 15.58 -11.97 -14.97
N ALA A 491 16.75 -12.40 -14.47
CA ALA A 491 17.19 -12.08 -13.12
C ALA A 491 17.32 -10.56 -12.89
N GLY A 492 17.79 -9.82 -13.90
CA GLY A 492 17.91 -8.36 -13.84
C GLY A 492 16.56 -7.66 -13.70
N ALA A 493 15.60 -7.99 -14.56
CA ALA A 493 14.27 -7.39 -14.55
C ALA A 493 13.48 -7.71 -13.27
N MET A 494 13.55 -8.96 -12.80
CA MET A 494 12.92 -9.36 -11.53
C MET A 494 13.57 -8.65 -10.33
N LEU A 495 14.90 -8.58 -10.28
CA LEU A 495 15.58 -7.90 -9.19
C LEU A 495 15.32 -6.39 -9.21
N ASP A 496 15.25 -5.74 -10.38
CA ASP A 496 14.94 -4.31 -10.50
C ASP A 496 13.58 -3.95 -9.87
N ARG A 497 12.55 -4.77 -10.10
CA ARG A 497 11.21 -4.62 -9.51
C ARG A 497 11.24 -4.73 -7.97
N VAL A 498 12.03 -5.65 -7.44
CA VAL A 498 12.22 -5.80 -5.98
C VAL A 498 13.01 -4.62 -5.39
N ILE A 499 14.10 -4.22 -6.04
CA ILE A 499 14.93 -3.09 -5.61
C ILE A 499 14.09 -1.82 -5.59
N GLY A 500 13.35 -1.55 -6.67
CA GLY A 500 12.57 -0.33 -6.80
C GLY A 500 11.48 -0.21 -5.73
N MET A 501 10.82 -1.32 -5.36
CA MET A 501 9.86 -1.37 -4.25
C MET A 501 10.53 -1.01 -2.93
N VAL A 502 11.59 -1.74 -2.56
CA VAL A 502 12.25 -1.55 -1.26
C VAL A 502 12.87 -0.15 -1.16
N GLU A 503 13.57 0.32 -2.20
CA GLU A 503 14.22 1.63 -2.15
C GLU A 503 13.22 2.78 -2.06
N ARG A 504 12.06 2.68 -2.73
CA ARG A 504 10.99 3.69 -2.65
C ARG A 504 10.34 3.72 -1.28
N ASP A 505 10.05 2.54 -0.70
CA ASP A 505 9.09 2.43 0.40
C ASP A 505 9.71 2.10 1.78
N LYS A 506 11.03 1.89 1.86
CA LYS A 506 11.77 1.50 3.08
C LYS A 506 11.52 2.34 4.35
N ASN A 507 11.08 3.59 4.21
CA ASN A 507 10.82 4.49 5.34
C ASN A 507 9.40 4.38 5.92
N HIS A 508 8.48 3.67 5.26
CA HIS A 508 7.09 3.54 5.72
C HIS A 508 6.97 2.61 6.93
N ALA A 509 6.27 3.08 7.97
CA ALA A 509 6.12 2.37 9.23
C ALA A 509 5.19 1.15 9.11
N CYS A 510 4.14 1.29 8.29
CA CYS A 510 3.11 0.31 8.02
C CYS A 510 3.65 -1.01 7.46
N ILE A 511 4.74 -0.96 6.69
CA ILE A 511 5.32 -2.15 6.08
C ILE A 511 6.00 -2.99 7.17
N ILE A 512 5.46 -4.19 7.38
CA ILE A 512 6.00 -5.19 8.31
C ILE A 512 6.70 -6.34 7.58
N SER A 513 6.41 -6.52 6.29
CA SER A 513 6.99 -7.57 5.45
C SER A 513 7.17 -7.09 4.01
N TRP A 514 8.26 -7.53 3.38
CA TRP A 514 8.46 -7.43 1.94
C TRP A 514 8.05 -8.73 1.26
N SER A 515 7.29 -8.66 0.18
CA SER A 515 6.90 -9.80 -0.65
C SER A 515 7.62 -9.80 -2.00
N LEU A 516 8.13 -10.96 -2.40
CA LEU A 516 8.92 -11.10 -3.63
C LEU A 516 8.07 -11.19 -4.91
N GLY A 517 6.75 -11.08 -4.80
CA GLY A 517 5.78 -11.25 -5.89
C GLY A 517 4.74 -12.30 -5.56
N ASN A 518 3.98 -12.70 -6.57
CA ASN A 518 2.87 -13.64 -6.47
C ASN A 518 2.98 -14.73 -7.55
N GLU A 519 2.44 -15.93 -7.29
CA GLU A 519 2.19 -17.02 -8.24
C GLU A 519 3.20 -17.18 -9.39
N SER A 520 4.50 -17.18 -9.04
CA SER A 520 5.61 -17.21 -10.00
C SER A 520 6.51 -18.44 -9.83
N GLY A 521 5.92 -19.55 -9.35
CA GLY A 521 6.66 -20.76 -9.02
C GLY A 521 7.77 -20.49 -7.99
N TYR A 522 8.94 -21.10 -8.17
CA TYR A 522 10.12 -20.81 -7.33
C TYR A 522 11.41 -21.12 -8.08
N GLY A 523 12.45 -20.29 -7.88
CA GLY A 523 13.71 -20.46 -8.59
C GLY A 523 14.85 -19.59 -8.05
N PRO A 524 16.05 -19.68 -8.67
CA PRO A 524 17.24 -18.93 -8.25
C PRO A 524 17.03 -17.42 -8.23
N ASN A 525 16.20 -16.87 -9.13
CA ASN A 525 15.95 -15.43 -9.18
C ASN A 525 15.25 -14.94 -7.90
N HIS A 526 14.29 -15.70 -7.35
CA HIS A 526 13.71 -15.40 -6.04
C HIS A 526 14.70 -15.53 -4.89
N SER A 527 15.62 -16.50 -4.96
CA SER A 527 16.67 -16.66 -3.95
C SER A 527 17.63 -15.47 -3.94
N ALA A 528 17.98 -14.95 -5.13
CA ALA A 528 18.80 -13.75 -5.28
C ALA A 528 18.09 -12.50 -4.74
N SER A 529 16.81 -12.30 -5.10
CA SER A 529 16.00 -11.19 -4.58
C SER A 529 15.85 -11.26 -3.06
N ALA A 530 15.57 -12.44 -2.49
CA ALA A 530 15.52 -12.63 -1.04
C ALA A 530 16.85 -12.29 -0.36
N GLY A 531 17.96 -12.72 -0.93
CA GLY A 531 19.30 -12.41 -0.43
C GLY A 531 19.58 -10.90 -0.45
N TRP A 532 19.20 -10.20 -1.52
CA TRP A 532 19.35 -8.76 -1.63
C TRP A 532 18.52 -8.01 -0.57
N VAL A 533 17.23 -8.36 -0.42
CA VAL A 533 16.35 -7.71 0.58
C VAL A 533 16.90 -7.90 2.00
N ARG A 534 17.28 -9.12 2.38
CA ARG A 534 17.87 -9.39 3.72
C ARG A 534 19.15 -8.61 3.97
N GLY A 535 19.95 -8.36 2.93
CA GLY A 535 21.16 -7.54 3.01
C GLY A 535 20.85 -6.05 3.12
N LYS A 536 19.84 -5.56 2.40
CA LYS A 536 19.46 -4.14 2.35
C LYS A 536 18.67 -3.69 3.59
N ASP A 537 17.64 -4.45 3.96
CA ASP A 537 16.71 -4.11 5.03
C ASP A 537 16.44 -5.33 5.93
N PRO A 538 17.26 -5.54 6.98
CA PRO A 538 17.02 -6.59 7.96
C PRO A 538 15.94 -6.22 8.99
N SER A 539 15.32 -5.04 8.90
CA SER A 539 14.33 -4.57 9.90
C SER A 539 12.94 -5.14 9.69
N ARG A 540 12.71 -5.86 8.58
CA ARG A 540 11.43 -6.46 8.19
C ARG A 540 11.63 -7.91 7.78
N VAL A 541 10.54 -8.69 7.83
CA VAL A 541 10.55 -10.10 7.41
C VAL A 541 10.29 -10.24 5.91
N LEU A 542 10.68 -11.38 5.34
CA LEU A 542 10.35 -11.74 3.95
C LEU A 542 9.10 -12.62 3.87
N HIS A 543 8.32 -12.36 2.83
CA HIS A 543 7.14 -13.10 2.42
C HIS A 543 7.31 -13.59 0.98
N TYR A 544 6.99 -14.86 0.71
CA TYR A 544 6.80 -15.35 -0.65
C TYR A 544 6.07 -16.69 -0.64
N GLU A 545 4.90 -16.75 -1.28
CA GLU A 545 4.08 -17.96 -1.33
C GLU A 545 4.67 -18.99 -2.30
N GLY A 546 5.18 -18.56 -3.46
CA GLY A 546 5.54 -19.48 -4.54
C GLY A 546 6.52 -20.58 -4.12
N GLY A 547 6.31 -21.78 -4.66
CA GLY A 547 7.09 -22.97 -4.30
C GLY A 547 6.59 -23.70 -3.05
N GLY A 548 5.30 -23.58 -2.72
CA GLY A 548 4.65 -24.34 -1.64
C GLY A 548 4.64 -23.62 -0.29
N ALA A 549 4.74 -22.29 -0.29
CA ALA A 549 4.56 -21.37 0.83
C ALA A 549 5.53 -21.53 2.02
N ARG A 550 6.59 -22.34 1.84
CA ARG A 550 7.51 -22.76 2.92
C ARG A 550 8.97 -22.81 2.50
N THR A 551 9.33 -22.20 1.37
CA THR A 551 10.71 -22.16 0.84
C THR A 551 11.67 -21.41 1.79
N SER A 552 12.96 -21.39 1.48
CA SER A 552 13.96 -20.60 2.23
C SER A 552 13.91 -19.09 1.95
N SER A 553 13.10 -18.67 0.97
CA SER A 553 12.91 -17.26 0.60
C SER A 553 11.74 -16.61 1.33
N THR A 554 11.13 -17.30 2.30
CA THR A 554 10.07 -16.74 3.15
C THR A 554 10.34 -17.02 4.64
N ASP A 555 10.12 -15.99 5.46
CA ASP A 555 10.26 -16.05 6.92
C ASP A 555 8.91 -16.32 7.61
N ILE A 556 7.82 -16.29 6.84
CA ILE A 556 6.45 -16.63 7.25
C ILE A 556 5.97 -17.81 6.40
N VAL A 557 5.30 -18.79 7.00
CA VAL A 557 4.55 -19.78 6.23
C VAL A 557 3.29 -19.13 5.72
N CYS A 558 3.20 -18.89 4.42
CA CYS A 558 2.19 -17.99 3.87
C CYS A 558 1.38 -18.61 2.73
N PRO A 559 0.65 -19.72 2.98
CA PRO A 559 -0.11 -20.38 1.93
C PRO A 559 -1.32 -19.53 1.52
N MET A 560 -1.76 -19.74 0.29
CA MET A 560 -3.05 -19.28 -0.21
C MET A 560 -4.09 -20.42 -0.15
N TYR A 561 -5.32 -20.09 0.25
CA TYR A 561 -6.52 -20.94 0.22
C TYR A 561 -6.44 -22.28 0.97
N MET A 562 -5.42 -22.45 1.82
CA MET A 562 -5.23 -23.69 2.56
C MET A 562 -6.30 -23.86 3.64
N ARG A 563 -6.92 -25.04 3.68
CA ARG A 563 -8.03 -25.34 4.58
C ARG A 563 -7.61 -25.39 6.05
N VAL A 564 -8.57 -25.17 6.94
CA VAL A 564 -8.37 -25.08 8.40
C VAL A 564 -7.55 -26.25 8.98
N TRP A 565 -7.86 -27.49 8.61
CA TRP A 565 -7.13 -28.65 9.15
C TRP A 565 -5.67 -28.71 8.67
N ASP A 566 -5.37 -28.21 7.48
CA ASP A 566 -4.01 -28.21 6.91
C ASP A 566 -3.16 -27.13 7.56
N ILE A 567 -3.69 -25.92 7.75
CA ILE A 567 -2.97 -24.86 8.50
C ILE A 567 -2.74 -25.26 9.96
N VAL A 568 -3.72 -25.91 10.62
CA VAL A 568 -3.55 -26.41 11.98
C VAL A 568 -2.50 -27.52 12.04
N LYS A 569 -2.45 -28.41 11.03
CA LYS A 569 -1.43 -29.45 10.93
C LYS A 569 -0.04 -28.85 10.80
N ILE A 570 0.15 -27.83 9.96
CA ILE A 570 1.44 -27.15 9.79
C ILE A 570 1.81 -26.40 11.08
N ALA A 571 0.88 -25.66 11.69
CA ALA A 571 1.14 -24.95 12.94
C ALA A 571 1.53 -25.88 14.08
N LYS A 572 1.03 -27.12 14.10
CA LYS A 572 1.39 -28.15 15.09
C LYS A 572 2.65 -28.96 14.73
N ASP A 573 3.22 -28.79 13.53
CA ASP A 573 4.48 -29.44 13.15
C ASP A 573 5.62 -28.90 14.03
N PRO A 574 6.31 -29.75 14.81
CA PRO A 574 7.43 -29.31 15.65
C PRO A 574 8.65 -28.87 14.83
N ASN A 575 8.75 -29.26 13.55
CA ASN A 575 9.87 -28.86 12.69
C ASN A 575 9.63 -27.53 11.96
N GLU A 576 8.40 -27.01 12.00
CA GLU A 576 8.10 -25.68 11.45
C GLU A 576 8.21 -24.65 12.56
N THR A 577 9.24 -23.82 12.51
CA THR A 577 9.51 -22.81 13.54
C THR A 577 8.97 -21.44 13.19
N ARG A 578 8.51 -21.23 11.95
CA ARG A 578 7.97 -19.96 11.48
C ARG A 578 6.48 -19.80 11.85
N PRO A 579 5.98 -18.57 12.01
CA PRO A 579 4.54 -18.33 12.11
C PRO A 579 3.84 -18.66 10.78
N LEU A 580 2.54 -18.93 10.84
CA LEU A 580 1.69 -19.09 9.66
C LEU A 580 0.69 -17.94 9.57
N ILE A 581 0.75 -17.20 8.47
CA ILE A 581 -0.17 -16.13 8.11
C ILE A 581 -0.58 -16.34 6.66
N LEU A 582 -1.85 -16.65 6.40
CA LEU A 582 -2.33 -16.92 5.03
C LEU A 582 -2.18 -15.66 4.17
N CYS A 583 -1.49 -15.75 3.04
CA CYS A 583 -1.39 -14.62 2.10
C CYS A 583 -2.73 -14.35 1.42
N GLU A 584 -3.54 -15.40 1.25
CA GLU A 584 -4.90 -15.35 0.72
C GLU A 584 -5.75 -16.43 1.41
N TYR A 585 -6.95 -16.08 1.88
CA TYR A 585 -7.93 -17.05 2.36
C TYR A 585 -9.35 -16.51 2.21
N SER A 586 -10.35 -17.36 2.44
CA SER A 586 -11.76 -16.94 2.42
C SER A 586 -12.17 -16.16 1.16
N HIS A 587 -11.92 -16.74 -0.02
CA HIS A 587 -12.23 -16.16 -1.34
C HIS A 587 -13.67 -15.60 -1.42
N SER A 588 -13.86 -14.28 -1.45
CA SER A 588 -15.13 -13.55 -1.31
C SER A 588 -15.92 -13.33 -2.60
N MET A 589 -15.74 -14.20 -3.59
CA MET A 589 -16.46 -14.12 -4.86
C MET A 589 -17.97 -14.34 -4.72
N GLY A 590 -18.75 -13.28 -4.96
CA GLY A 590 -20.21 -13.31 -4.91
C GLY A 590 -20.76 -13.64 -3.51
N ASN A 591 -21.63 -14.65 -3.42
CA ASN A 591 -22.16 -15.13 -2.13
C ASN A 591 -21.23 -16.20 -1.55
N SER A 592 -20.26 -15.77 -0.75
CA SER A 592 -19.16 -16.61 -0.25
C SER A 592 -18.87 -16.37 1.23
N ASN A 593 -17.60 -16.54 1.66
CA ASN A 593 -17.09 -16.44 3.03
C ASN A 593 -17.69 -17.43 4.02
N GLY A 594 -18.34 -18.48 3.51
CA GLY A 594 -18.72 -19.65 4.29
C GLY A 594 -17.48 -20.22 4.99
N ASN A 595 -17.65 -20.54 6.26
CA ASN A 595 -16.65 -21.10 7.17
C ASN A 595 -15.54 -20.14 7.65
N ILE A 596 -15.70 -18.82 7.50
CA ILE A 596 -14.72 -17.87 8.04
C ILE A 596 -14.62 -17.96 9.58
N LEU A 597 -15.72 -18.33 10.26
CA LEU A 597 -15.74 -18.58 11.69
C LEU A 597 -14.74 -19.68 12.10
N GLU A 598 -14.72 -20.81 11.40
CA GLU A 598 -13.85 -21.95 11.69
C GLU A 598 -12.36 -21.62 11.49
N TYR A 599 -12.04 -20.74 10.53
CA TYR A 599 -10.67 -20.19 10.42
C TYR A 599 -10.32 -19.41 11.69
N TRP A 600 -11.19 -18.50 12.13
CA TRP A 600 -10.93 -17.66 13.30
C TRP A 600 -10.92 -18.43 14.62
N GLU A 601 -11.77 -19.45 14.78
CA GLU A 601 -11.71 -20.38 15.91
C GLU A 601 -10.36 -21.12 15.94
N ALA A 602 -9.85 -21.56 14.78
CA ALA A 602 -8.54 -22.19 14.70
C ALA A 602 -7.39 -21.21 14.99
N ILE A 603 -7.46 -19.99 14.46
CA ILE A 603 -6.48 -18.92 14.71
C ILE A 603 -6.44 -18.57 16.20
N ASP A 604 -7.60 -18.35 16.82
CA ASP A 604 -7.71 -17.96 18.24
C ASP A 604 -7.24 -19.09 19.18
N SER A 605 -7.28 -20.36 18.75
CA SER A 605 -6.99 -21.53 19.60
C SER A 605 -5.66 -22.25 19.30
N THR A 606 -4.96 -21.91 18.21
CA THR A 606 -3.74 -22.64 17.78
C THR A 606 -2.52 -21.73 17.76
N PHE A 607 -1.58 -21.98 18.67
CA PHE A 607 -0.30 -21.26 18.71
C PHE A 607 0.44 -21.34 17.37
N GLY A 608 0.86 -20.18 16.87
CA GLY A 608 1.56 -20.04 15.60
C GLY A 608 0.69 -19.71 14.39
N LEU A 609 -0.64 -19.85 14.49
CA LEU A 609 -1.56 -19.25 13.53
C LEU A 609 -1.77 -17.78 13.88
N GLN A 610 -1.42 -16.88 12.97
CA GLN A 610 -1.46 -15.44 13.21
C GLN A 610 -2.39 -14.70 12.23
N GLY A 611 -3.40 -15.38 11.70
CA GLY A 611 -4.41 -14.79 10.83
C GLY A 611 -4.08 -14.90 9.34
N GLY A 612 -4.50 -13.91 8.57
CA GLY A 612 -4.30 -13.89 7.13
C GLY A 612 -5.02 -12.75 6.42
N PHE A 613 -4.92 -12.73 5.09
CA PHE A 613 -5.51 -11.72 4.23
C PHE A 613 -6.66 -12.31 3.40
N ILE A 614 -7.87 -11.80 3.59
CA ILE A 614 -9.04 -12.21 2.79
C ILE A 614 -8.79 -11.88 1.31
N TRP A 615 -9.17 -12.76 0.39
CA TRP A 615 -9.19 -12.46 -1.05
C TRP A 615 -10.61 -12.12 -1.51
N ASP A 616 -10.96 -10.88 -1.82
CA ASP A 616 -10.18 -9.65 -1.66
C ASP A 616 -11.08 -8.46 -1.26
N TRP A 617 -10.57 -7.23 -1.37
CA TRP A 617 -11.24 -6.03 -0.86
C TRP A 617 -12.45 -5.60 -1.71
N VAL A 618 -12.31 -5.57 -3.03
CA VAL A 618 -13.28 -4.92 -3.92
C VAL A 618 -13.45 -5.66 -5.23
N ASP A 619 -14.71 -5.83 -5.63
CA ASP A 619 -15.05 -6.35 -6.94
C ASP A 619 -14.43 -5.49 -8.04
N GLN A 620 -13.71 -6.12 -8.97
CA GLN A 620 -13.07 -5.43 -10.07
C GLN A 620 -14.05 -5.16 -11.24
N GLY A 621 -15.30 -4.82 -10.97
CA GLY A 621 -16.27 -4.48 -12.03
C GLY A 621 -15.98 -3.13 -12.68
N LEU A 622 -16.01 -3.05 -14.01
CA LEU A 622 -15.85 -1.79 -14.76
C LEU A 622 -17.20 -1.20 -15.18
N LEU A 623 -17.36 0.12 -15.12
CA LEU A 623 -18.61 0.77 -15.48
C LEU A 623 -18.81 0.73 -17.00
N LYS A 624 -19.94 0.18 -17.44
CA LYS A 624 -20.32 0.10 -18.85
C LYS A 624 -21.74 0.62 -19.06
N GLU A 625 -21.91 1.45 -20.09
CA GLU A 625 -23.20 1.98 -20.50
C GLU A 625 -23.85 1.05 -21.54
N LYS A 626 -25.16 0.79 -21.38
CA LYS A 626 -25.99 0.07 -22.34
C LYS A 626 -26.56 1.01 -23.40
N ALA A 627 -27.13 0.45 -24.47
CA ALA A 627 -27.75 1.24 -25.55
C ALA A 627 -28.94 2.11 -25.10
N ASP A 628 -29.54 1.81 -23.94
CA ASP A 628 -30.62 2.60 -23.32
C ASP A 628 -30.11 3.69 -22.36
N GLY A 629 -28.79 3.84 -22.21
CA GLY A 629 -28.15 4.78 -21.29
C GLY A 629 -28.01 4.26 -19.85
N CYS A 630 -28.49 3.06 -19.52
CA CYS A 630 -28.31 2.50 -18.18
C CYS A 630 -26.88 1.99 -17.99
N LYS A 631 -26.25 2.39 -16.88
CA LYS A 631 -24.93 1.90 -16.48
C LYS A 631 -25.02 0.64 -15.61
N HIS A 632 -24.06 -0.25 -15.77
CA HIS A 632 -23.90 -1.46 -14.97
C HIS A 632 -22.41 -1.75 -14.80
N TRP A 633 -22.07 -2.59 -13.82
CA TRP A 633 -20.72 -3.13 -13.70
C TRP A 633 -20.58 -4.35 -14.62
N ALA A 634 -19.59 -4.26 -15.48
CA ALA A 634 -19.19 -5.26 -16.45
C ALA A 634 -17.97 -6.04 -15.95
N TYR A 635 -17.87 -7.29 -16.37
CA TYR A 635 -16.76 -8.21 -16.05
C TYR A 635 -16.16 -8.80 -17.35
N GLY A 636 -15.29 -9.79 -17.26
CA GLY A 636 -14.66 -10.40 -18.43
C GLY A 636 -15.64 -10.86 -19.50
N GLY A 637 -15.31 -10.58 -20.75
CA GLY A 637 -16.15 -10.87 -21.92
C GLY A 637 -17.17 -9.79 -22.26
N ASP A 638 -17.57 -8.93 -21.31
CA ASP A 638 -18.52 -7.85 -21.60
C ASP A 638 -17.94 -6.81 -22.57
N PHE A 639 -16.63 -6.67 -22.67
CA PHE A 639 -15.98 -5.74 -23.61
C PHE A 639 -15.63 -6.41 -24.95
N GLY A 640 -16.10 -7.64 -25.18
CA GLY A 640 -15.75 -8.45 -26.36
C GLY A 640 -14.29 -8.91 -26.33
N ASP A 641 -13.69 -8.97 -25.15
CA ASP A 641 -12.35 -9.47 -24.87
C ASP A 641 -12.31 -11.00 -24.91
N ILE A 642 -11.28 -11.52 -25.58
CA ILE A 642 -11.01 -12.95 -25.75
C ILE A 642 -9.48 -13.13 -25.70
N PRO A 643 -8.94 -14.03 -24.86
CA PRO A 643 -9.66 -14.85 -23.86
C PRO A 643 -10.24 -14.00 -22.73
N ASN A 644 -11.12 -14.60 -21.92
CA ASN A 644 -11.56 -14.02 -20.64
C ASN A 644 -11.97 -15.08 -19.62
N ASP A 645 -11.99 -14.69 -18.34
CA ASP A 645 -12.40 -15.53 -17.20
C ASP A 645 -13.73 -15.07 -16.56
N LEU A 646 -14.60 -14.45 -17.37
CA LEU A 646 -15.95 -14.04 -16.97
C LEU A 646 -15.96 -13.20 -15.68
N ASN A 647 -16.76 -13.60 -14.68
CA ASN A 647 -16.98 -12.88 -13.44
C ASN A 647 -15.94 -13.19 -12.36
N PHE A 648 -14.85 -13.91 -12.69
CA PHE A 648 -13.82 -14.29 -11.73
C PHE A 648 -13.07 -13.08 -11.17
N CYS A 649 -13.22 -11.88 -11.75
CA CYS A 649 -12.70 -10.60 -11.25
C CYS A 649 -13.54 -9.98 -10.12
N LEU A 650 -14.66 -10.61 -9.72
CA LEU A 650 -15.61 -10.08 -8.73
C LEU A 650 -15.49 -10.84 -7.40
N ASN A 651 -14.38 -10.60 -6.69
CA ASN A 651 -13.96 -11.34 -5.50
C ASN A 651 -14.03 -10.52 -4.20
N GLY A 652 -14.64 -9.34 -4.22
CA GLY A 652 -14.54 -8.36 -3.16
C GLY A 652 -15.47 -8.61 -1.98
N LEU A 653 -15.07 -8.11 -0.82
CA LEU A 653 -15.97 -7.84 0.31
C LEU A 653 -16.87 -6.61 0.08
N THR A 654 -16.60 -5.85 -0.97
CA THR A 654 -17.37 -4.68 -1.39
C THR A 654 -17.63 -4.70 -2.89
N TRP A 655 -18.76 -4.11 -3.28
CA TRP A 655 -19.04 -3.76 -4.67
C TRP A 655 -18.02 -2.74 -5.20
N PRO A 656 -17.91 -2.50 -6.52
CA PRO A 656 -16.92 -1.58 -7.09
C PRO A 656 -17.00 -0.13 -6.54
N ASP A 657 -18.18 0.30 -6.07
CA ASP A 657 -18.45 1.60 -5.43
C ASP A 657 -18.24 1.62 -3.90
N ARG A 658 -17.63 0.55 -3.36
CA ARG A 658 -17.37 0.33 -1.93
C ARG A 658 -18.60 0.09 -1.07
N THR A 659 -19.77 -0.17 -1.67
CA THR A 659 -20.93 -0.67 -0.92
C THR A 659 -20.61 -2.07 -0.37
N PRO A 660 -20.69 -2.30 0.97
CA PRO A 660 -20.32 -3.60 1.53
C PRO A 660 -21.22 -4.75 1.10
N HIS A 661 -20.63 -5.91 0.84
CA HIS A 661 -21.36 -7.17 0.71
C HIS A 661 -21.84 -7.67 2.08
N PRO A 662 -22.87 -8.54 2.16
CA PRO A 662 -23.31 -9.13 3.42
C PRO A 662 -22.19 -9.84 4.20
N ALA A 663 -21.23 -10.44 3.49
CA ALA A 663 -20.06 -11.09 4.07
C ALA A 663 -19.23 -10.15 4.97
N MET A 664 -19.25 -8.84 4.73
CA MET A 664 -18.56 -7.86 5.57
C MET A 664 -19.03 -7.90 7.03
N HIS A 665 -20.31 -8.20 7.28
CA HIS A 665 -20.83 -8.32 8.64
C HIS A 665 -20.24 -9.52 9.39
N GLU A 666 -20.06 -10.64 8.69
CA GLU A 666 -19.42 -11.84 9.25
C GLU A 666 -17.94 -11.57 9.54
N VAL A 667 -17.24 -10.93 8.59
CA VAL A 667 -15.85 -10.49 8.77
C VAL A 667 -15.71 -9.57 9.99
N LYS A 668 -16.56 -8.55 10.10
CA LYS A 668 -16.56 -7.64 11.24
C LYS A 668 -16.74 -8.37 12.57
N TYR A 669 -17.62 -9.37 12.62
CA TYR A 669 -17.90 -10.17 13.80
C TYR A 669 -16.68 -11.03 14.19
N VAL A 670 -16.13 -11.82 13.27
CA VAL A 670 -14.99 -12.70 13.59
C VAL A 670 -13.72 -11.91 13.93
N HIS A 671 -13.52 -10.74 13.31
CA HIS A 671 -12.41 -9.81 13.58
C HIS A 671 -12.59 -8.96 14.85
N GLN A 672 -13.72 -9.04 15.56
CA GLN A 672 -14.00 -8.09 16.62
C GLN A 672 -12.98 -8.19 17.79
N PRO A 673 -12.50 -7.06 18.33
CA PRO A 673 -11.45 -7.06 19.36
C PRO A 673 -11.95 -7.39 20.78
N ILE A 674 -13.25 -7.25 21.04
CA ILE A 674 -13.84 -7.61 22.32
C ILE A 674 -14.65 -8.88 22.15
N LYS A 675 -14.20 -9.98 22.74
CA LYS A 675 -14.88 -11.28 22.66
C LYS A 675 -15.75 -11.48 23.89
N VAL A 676 -16.97 -11.99 23.69
CA VAL A 676 -17.90 -12.31 24.77
C VAL A 676 -18.22 -13.79 24.70
N LEU A 677 -17.97 -14.51 25.79
CA LEU A 677 -18.17 -15.96 25.87
C LEU A 677 -19.02 -16.28 27.09
N LEU A 678 -19.95 -17.22 26.96
CA LEU A 678 -20.74 -17.73 28.08
C LEU A 678 -20.30 -19.15 28.42
N ASN A 679 -19.73 -19.32 29.61
CA ASN A 679 -19.27 -20.62 30.11
C ASN A 679 -20.15 -21.03 31.30
N GLY A 680 -21.19 -21.83 31.04
CA GLY A 680 -22.17 -22.19 32.05
C GLY A 680 -22.98 -20.97 32.52
N ILE A 681 -22.71 -20.47 33.72
CA ILE A 681 -23.35 -19.28 34.31
C ILE A 681 -22.43 -18.04 34.37
N THR A 682 -21.21 -18.15 33.84
CA THR A 682 -20.22 -17.07 33.87
C THR A 682 -20.07 -16.47 32.47
N LEU A 683 -20.35 -15.18 32.35
CA LEU A 683 -20.15 -14.38 31.15
C LEU A 683 -18.74 -13.74 31.19
N LYS A 684 -17.89 -14.11 30.25
CA LYS A 684 -16.50 -13.62 30.12
C LYS A 684 -16.43 -12.57 29.01
N ILE A 685 -15.91 -11.39 29.35
CA ILE A 685 -15.62 -10.31 28.40
C ILE A 685 -14.10 -10.19 28.28
N MET A 686 -13.56 -10.41 27.09
CA MET A 686 -12.12 -10.48 26.83
C MET A 686 -11.69 -9.37 25.86
N ASN A 687 -10.62 -8.67 26.20
CA ASN A 687 -9.95 -7.71 25.34
C ASN A 687 -8.81 -8.40 24.58
N THR A 688 -8.92 -8.51 23.25
CA THR A 688 -7.90 -9.14 22.40
C THR A 688 -6.91 -8.15 21.79
N HIS A 689 -6.95 -6.87 22.18
CA HIS A 689 -5.91 -5.90 21.80
C HIS A 689 -4.58 -6.21 22.47
N PHE A 690 -3.49 -5.78 21.84
CA PHE A 690 -2.14 -5.94 22.41
C PHE A 690 -1.63 -4.66 23.08
N TYR A 691 -2.18 -3.50 22.72
CA TYR A 691 -1.75 -2.20 23.26
C TYR A 691 -2.92 -1.42 23.88
N GLU A 692 -4.11 -1.50 23.30
CA GLU A 692 -5.30 -0.75 23.74
C GLU A 692 -6.01 -1.36 24.96
N THR A 693 -6.50 -0.48 25.84
CA THR A 693 -7.39 -0.86 26.96
C THR A 693 -8.85 -0.62 26.59
N THR A 694 -9.79 -1.08 27.41
CA THR A 694 -11.22 -0.77 27.20
C THR A 694 -11.67 0.60 27.73
N GLU A 695 -10.75 1.49 28.15
CA GLU A 695 -11.10 2.81 28.69
C GLU A 695 -11.87 3.68 27.69
N GLY A 696 -11.54 3.57 26.40
CA GLY A 696 -12.21 4.29 25.32
C GLY A 696 -13.56 3.70 24.86
N LEU A 697 -14.10 2.69 25.57
CA LEU A 697 -15.30 1.95 25.18
C LEU A 697 -16.44 2.11 26.19
N GLU A 698 -17.66 2.28 25.68
CA GLU A 698 -18.90 2.11 26.46
C GLU A 698 -19.52 0.74 26.15
N PHE A 699 -19.86 0.01 27.21
CA PHE A 699 -20.54 -1.27 27.10
C PHE A 699 -22.04 -1.11 27.34
N SER A 700 -22.84 -1.83 26.54
CA SER A 700 -24.28 -1.94 26.71
C SER A 700 -24.73 -3.39 26.68
N TRP A 701 -25.89 -3.65 27.29
CA TRP A 701 -26.56 -4.93 27.26
C TRP A 701 -28.00 -4.78 26.76
N LEU A 702 -28.50 -5.82 26.08
CA LEU A 702 -29.87 -5.94 25.58
C LEU A 702 -30.31 -7.38 25.76
N ILE A 703 -31.48 -7.62 26.36
CA ILE A 703 -32.01 -8.96 26.56
C ILE A 703 -33.32 -9.14 25.78
N HIS A 704 -33.36 -10.20 24.98
CA HIS A 704 -34.55 -10.61 24.22
C HIS A 704 -35.08 -11.94 24.74
N GLY A 705 -36.40 -12.11 24.72
CA GLY A 705 -37.07 -13.39 24.94
C GLY A 705 -38.07 -13.66 23.84
N ASP A 706 -37.93 -14.80 23.14
CA ASP A 706 -38.75 -15.18 21.98
C ASP A 706 -38.91 -14.02 20.96
N GLY A 707 -37.81 -13.32 20.67
CA GLY A 707 -37.77 -12.17 19.76
C GLY A 707 -38.28 -10.83 20.32
N CYS A 708 -38.83 -10.80 21.53
CA CYS A 708 -39.30 -9.57 22.18
C CYS A 708 -38.20 -8.91 23.02
N ASN A 709 -38.02 -7.59 22.92
CA ASN A 709 -37.11 -6.86 23.81
C ASN A 709 -37.69 -6.83 25.23
N LEU A 710 -36.94 -7.38 26.18
CA LEU A 710 -37.33 -7.46 27.60
C LEU A 710 -36.63 -6.39 28.46
N GLY A 711 -35.52 -5.82 27.98
CA GLY A 711 -34.75 -4.81 28.71
C GLY A 711 -33.39 -4.52 28.08
N SER A 712 -32.87 -3.33 28.37
CA SER A 712 -31.54 -2.90 27.92
C SER A 712 -30.95 -1.86 28.86
N GLY A 713 -29.64 -1.68 28.82
CA GLY A 713 -28.98 -0.59 29.55
C GLY A 713 -27.48 -0.54 29.33
N THR A 714 -26.82 0.40 30.01
CA THR A 714 -25.35 0.45 30.09
C THR A 714 -24.84 -0.66 31.00
N LEU A 715 -23.72 -1.27 30.65
CA LEU A 715 -23.00 -2.25 31.45
C LEU A 715 -21.73 -1.59 32.00
N SER A 716 -21.69 -1.35 33.31
CA SER A 716 -20.48 -0.84 33.96
C SER A 716 -19.48 -1.97 34.19
N LEU A 717 -18.27 -1.81 33.66
CA LEU A 717 -17.15 -2.75 33.80
C LEU A 717 -15.91 -2.01 34.30
N PRO A 718 -14.99 -2.68 35.00
CA PRO A 718 -13.64 -2.15 35.17
C PRO A 718 -12.94 -2.05 33.80
N ILE A 719 -11.93 -1.19 33.71
CA ILE A 719 -11.06 -1.13 32.53
C ILE A 719 -10.35 -2.48 32.38
N VAL A 720 -10.57 -3.16 31.26
CA VAL A 720 -9.93 -4.42 30.92
C VAL A 720 -8.67 -4.10 30.11
N GLY A 721 -7.51 -4.47 30.65
CA GLY A 721 -6.22 -4.28 29.97
C GLY A 721 -6.07 -5.15 28.71
N PRO A 722 -5.02 -4.93 27.91
CA PRO A 722 -4.71 -5.75 26.75
C PRO A 722 -4.58 -7.23 27.13
N GLN A 723 -5.03 -8.14 26.25
CA GLN A 723 -4.99 -9.60 26.44
C GLN A 723 -5.60 -10.11 27.77
N SER A 724 -6.48 -9.32 28.40
CA SER A 724 -7.08 -9.61 29.71
C SER A 724 -8.58 -9.85 29.59
N SER A 725 -9.20 -10.41 30.64
CA SER A 725 -10.65 -10.66 30.68
C SER A 725 -11.29 -10.25 32.01
N PHE A 726 -12.59 -9.97 31.96
CA PHE A 726 -13.44 -9.78 33.14
C PHE A 726 -14.63 -10.75 33.12
N ASP A 727 -14.85 -11.42 34.24
CA ASP A 727 -15.87 -12.46 34.38
C ASP A 727 -17.06 -11.94 35.23
N ILE A 728 -18.27 -12.17 34.74
CA ILE A 728 -19.53 -11.75 35.35
C ILE A 728 -20.40 -12.99 35.56
N GLU A 729 -20.68 -13.33 36.81
CA GLU A 729 -21.74 -14.29 37.12
C GLU A 729 -23.08 -13.73 36.66
N LEU A 730 -23.87 -14.49 35.89
CA LEU A 730 -25.13 -14.01 35.31
C LEU A 730 -26.09 -13.43 36.36
N GLU A 731 -26.09 -13.98 37.58
CA GLU A 731 -26.91 -13.50 38.70
C GLU A 731 -26.55 -12.10 39.21
N LYS A 732 -25.31 -11.66 38.95
CA LYS A 732 -24.81 -10.33 39.32
C LYS A 732 -24.99 -9.30 38.20
N GLY A 733 -25.42 -9.73 37.02
CA GLY A 733 -25.61 -8.87 35.87
C GLY A 733 -26.84 -7.96 36.01
N PRO A 734 -26.84 -6.77 35.40
CA PRO A 734 -27.99 -5.85 35.43
C PRO A 734 -29.25 -6.41 34.75
N TRP A 735 -29.10 -7.41 33.87
CA TRP A 735 -30.19 -8.14 33.23
C TRP A 735 -30.86 -9.19 34.13
N TYR A 736 -30.28 -9.53 35.30
CA TYR A 736 -30.71 -10.69 36.08
C TYR A 736 -32.17 -10.64 36.50
N SER A 737 -32.70 -9.51 36.97
CA SER A 737 -34.09 -9.40 37.40
C SER A 737 -35.08 -9.67 36.25
N VAL A 738 -34.75 -9.19 35.05
CA VAL A 738 -35.52 -9.42 33.82
C VAL A 738 -35.42 -10.88 33.42
N TRP A 739 -34.21 -11.44 33.37
CA TRP A 739 -33.99 -12.84 33.06
C TRP A 739 -34.72 -13.75 34.04
N ALA A 740 -34.59 -13.52 35.35
CA ALA A 740 -35.17 -14.32 36.43
C ALA A 740 -36.71 -14.32 36.43
N SER A 741 -37.35 -13.23 36.01
CA SER A 741 -38.82 -13.10 35.97
C SER A 741 -39.46 -13.47 34.62
N CYS A 742 -38.65 -13.64 33.55
CA CYS A 742 -39.16 -13.95 32.21
C CYS A 742 -39.66 -15.39 32.04
N TYR A 743 -40.72 -15.58 31.26
CA TYR A 743 -41.31 -16.90 30.90
C TYR A 743 -41.05 -17.29 29.44
N ALA A 744 -40.21 -16.54 28.72
CA ALA A 744 -39.85 -16.85 27.34
C ALA A 744 -39.14 -18.21 27.24
N THR A 745 -39.36 -18.92 26.13
CA THR A 745 -38.76 -20.23 25.88
C THR A 745 -37.27 -20.13 25.60
N GLU A 746 -36.86 -19.13 24.82
CA GLU A 746 -35.46 -18.82 24.56
C GLU A 746 -35.17 -17.38 24.96
N ILE A 747 -34.03 -17.18 25.62
CA ILE A 747 -33.62 -15.88 26.12
C ILE A 747 -32.20 -15.62 25.65
N PHE A 748 -31.98 -14.45 25.04
CA PHE A 748 -30.69 -14.05 24.50
C PHE A 748 -30.22 -12.77 25.15
N LEU A 749 -28.95 -12.76 25.57
CA LEU A 749 -28.26 -11.58 26.05
C LEU A 749 -27.28 -11.11 24.98
N THR A 750 -27.46 -9.88 24.51
CA THR A 750 -26.52 -9.20 23.62
C THR A 750 -25.69 -8.21 24.42
N ILE A 751 -24.37 -8.32 24.33
CA ILE A 751 -23.41 -7.34 24.84
C ILE A 751 -22.78 -6.61 23.66
N SER A 752 -22.74 -5.28 23.71
CA SER A 752 -22.10 -4.47 22.68
C SER A 752 -21.08 -3.51 23.28
N ALA A 753 -19.99 -3.27 22.56
CA ALA A 753 -18.99 -2.27 22.88
C ALA A 753 -18.93 -1.23 21.76
N LYS A 754 -19.03 0.05 22.12
CA LYS A 754 -18.96 1.17 21.19
C LYS A 754 -17.92 2.20 21.62
N LEU A 755 -17.38 2.95 20.66
CA LEU A 755 -16.39 4.00 20.92
C LEU A 755 -17.02 5.17 21.69
N LEU A 756 -16.32 5.66 22.73
CA LEU A 756 -16.70 6.88 23.46
C LEU A 756 -16.34 8.17 22.72
N HIS A 757 -15.33 8.12 21.86
CA HIS A 757 -14.77 9.28 21.17
C HIS A 757 -14.63 8.98 19.68
N SER A 758 -14.71 10.04 18.86
CA SER A 758 -14.45 9.92 17.43
C SER A 758 -12.99 9.54 17.19
N MET A 759 -12.78 8.70 16.20
CA MET A 759 -11.47 8.31 15.70
C MET A 759 -11.26 8.93 14.31
N ARG A 760 -10.03 8.89 13.80
CA ARG A 760 -9.75 9.34 12.42
C ARG A 760 -10.63 8.63 11.37
N TRP A 761 -11.06 7.39 11.64
CA TRP A 761 -11.80 6.55 10.72
C TRP A 761 -13.31 6.44 11.02
N THR A 762 -13.82 7.05 12.10
CA THR A 762 -15.27 7.02 12.42
C THR A 762 -15.68 8.00 13.52
N GLU A 763 -16.97 8.28 13.63
CA GLU A 763 -17.55 9.08 14.72
C GLU A 763 -17.67 8.28 16.04
N ALA A 764 -17.79 9.01 17.16
CA ALA A 764 -18.14 8.42 18.44
C ALA A 764 -19.46 7.63 18.35
N GLY A 765 -19.56 6.52 19.07
CA GLY A 765 -20.73 5.65 19.08
C GLY A 765 -20.69 4.48 18.08
N HIS A 766 -19.67 4.40 17.22
CA HIS A 766 -19.46 3.23 16.35
C HIS A 766 -19.30 1.94 17.17
N ILE A 767 -20.05 0.90 16.81
CA ILE A 767 -19.99 -0.42 17.45
C ILE A 767 -18.79 -1.19 16.90
N VAL A 768 -17.83 -1.48 17.77
CA VAL A 768 -16.62 -2.25 17.44
C VAL A 768 -16.80 -3.75 17.67
N SER A 769 -17.68 -4.14 18.60
CA SER A 769 -17.98 -5.54 18.90
C SER A 769 -19.41 -5.69 19.39
N SER A 770 -20.10 -6.74 18.95
CA SER A 770 -21.44 -7.07 19.45
C SER A 770 -21.61 -8.58 19.40
N THR A 771 -22.02 -9.17 20.52
CA THR A 771 -22.18 -10.63 20.62
C THR A 771 -23.44 -10.96 21.38
N GLN A 772 -24.21 -11.88 20.81
CA GLN A 772 -25.39 -12.44 21.43
C GLN A 772 -25.08 -13.84 21.94
N VAL A 773 -25.46 -14.14 23.18
CA VAL A 773 -25.37 -15.46 23.78
C VAL A 773 -26.76 -15.92 24.22
N GLN A 774 -27.06 -17.20 24.03
CA GLN A 774 -28.27 -17.79 24.58
C GLN A 774 -28.07 -18.06 26.08
N LEU A 775 -28.96 -17.53 26.92
CA LEU A 775 -28.92 -17.78 28.35
C LEU A 775 -29.47 -19.18 28.67
N PRO A 776 -28.98 -19.85 29.73
CA PRO A 776 -29.43 -21.19 30.08
C PRO A 776 -30.94 -21.24 30.35
N ALA A 777 -31.59 -22.31 29.87
CA ALA A 777 -32.99 -22.60 30.20
C ALA A 777 -33.15 -22.82 31.71
N LYS A 778 -34.26 -22.32 32.29
CA LYS A 778 -34.59 -22.47 33.70
C LYS A 778 -35.13 -23.87 34.00
N GLU A 779 -34.37 -24.95 33.81
CA GLU A 779 -34.77 -26.22 34.43
C GLU A 779 -34.47 -26.17 35.93
N VAL A 780 -35.55 -25.98 36.70
CA VAL A 780 -35.74 -26.22 38.15
C VAL A 780 -34.43 -26.31 38.95
N LEU A 781 -33.98 -25.18 39.48
CA LEU A 781 -33.24 -25.14 40.75
C LEU A 781 -34.13 -25.83 41.79
N ALA A 782 -34.06 -27.15 41.87
CA ALA A 782 -34.79 -27.91 42.88
C ALA A 782 -34.24 -27.46 44.22
N HIS A 783 -35.03 -26.63 44.92
CA HIS A 783 -34.84 -26.43 46.35
C HIS A 783 -34.79 -27.84 46.97
N HIS A 784 -33.60 -28.27 47.39
CA HIS A 784 -33.51 -29.29 48.41
C HIS A 784 -34.21 -28.72 49.63
N VAL A 785 -35.48 -29.08 49.78
CA VAL A 785 -36.22 -28.92 51.03
C VAL A 785 -35.39 -29.62 52.08
N LYS A 786 -34.77 -28.84 52.97
CA LYS A 786 -34.22 -29.36 54.22
C LYS A 786 -35.36 -30.07 54.94
N SER A 787 -35.37 -31.40 54.88
CA SER A 787 -36.15 -32.22 55.79
C SER A 787 -35.61 -31.96 57.20
N TYR A 788 -36.36 -31.21 58.00
CA TYR A 788 -36.18 -31.21 59.45
C TYR A 788 -36.65 -32.56 60.01
N PRO A 789 -36.05 -33.03 61.11
CA PRO A 789 -36.30 -34.37 61.64
C PRO A 789 -37.66 -34.43 62.34
N ILE A 790 -38.34 -35.56 62.22
CA ILE A 790 -39.50 -35.90 63.03
C ILE A 790 -39.25 -37.28 63.66
N PHE A 791 -38.96 -37.22 64.97
CA PHE A 791 -38.88 -38.23 66.04
C PHE A 791 -37.96 -39.44 65.89
#